data_AF-A0A2T7PJX0-F1
#
_entry.id   AF-A0A2T7PJX0-F1
#
_cell.length_a   1.000
_cell.length_b   1.000
_cell.length_c   1.000
_cell.angle_alpha   90.00
_cell.angle_beta   90.00
_cell.angle_gamma   90.00
#
_symmetry.space_group_name_H-M   'P 1'
#
loop_
_entity.id
_entity.type
_entity.pdbx_description
1 polymer ?
#
loop_
_entity_poly.entity_id
_entity_poly.type
_entity_poly.pdbx_seq_one_letter_code
_entity_poly.pdbx_strand_id
1 'polypeptide(L)'
;MQESEAVTTTETLVVNIENVLKHSGKWEDFLESFGSQSSDFDRIHLLLNTKEVDELIVPKLIKEGKSVLKAESLRAIGNQHFKLAHYEKALECYSQAICLAPAPENDSSNSSVLALSFGNRSAAFFHLKQFTLCLQDIENALEVGFPTGSVYKLLDRKGKCCLFLKRKHEAIEAFEQAKLSLEESMGIQDKGKEDMRSLINQFIKKCQTLSDVSNTAEKVEMYVHTEIPSLPVYNSKIPCAADFVQLAMMRGEAEDCMQLGPSSKACRKAAWELYHAVECSVVKTLHEADVRLGHLAYKMVAKAGFDYLLRERENLEHPNQQDLSLLGCDQNGVYDSENYATMYHLVNHSEKRSPKDLWPRAVNAVFLLKSLMQMSFFPPYTEDEGEAQKRTHDACYIGGHILRHLQMLPCNAHEVSEMQVNIQEPSQSQTLEIGSAIYPVLSLINHSCDPSVVRHSYGDVCIVRSIRNISKGEELLDNYGALYPVMEYPVRQKHLKKQYFFDCQCEACIKNWPLYVDIPKDVINFYCERCHGCVPVPSLGQARQMESMACKECGHHQNIRGQILKVGGLEEGYQEALHKVIFGLDVSRDTLARLVQYLRVVDKHVHRPFSSHNDCQEAIKMCYAYKANAFPRLKISEQK
;
A
#
# COMPACT_ATOMS: atom_id res chain seq x y z
N MET A 1 -25.09 -27.72 -17.57
CA MET A 1 -24.11 -27.37 -16.51
C MET A 1 -22.95 -28.33 -16.66
N GLN A 2 -21.73 -27.83 -16.80
CA GLN A 2 -20.57 -28.61 -16.35
C GLN A 2 -20.45 -28.36 -14.85
N GLU A 3 -20.17 -29.39 -14.07
CA GLU A 3 -19.75 -29.21 -12.68
C GLU A 3 -18.35 -28.60 -12.72
N SER A 4 -18.21 -27.39 -12.17
CA SER A 4 -16.89 -26.83 -11.92
C SER A 4 -16.25 -27.64 -10.81
N GLU A 5 -15.12 -28.31 -11.09
CA GLU A 5 -14.28 -28.87 -10.03
C GLU A 5 -14.03 -27.77 -8.98
N ALA A 6 -14.43 -28.01 -7.73
CA ALA A 6 -14.24 -27.04 -6.67
C ALA A 6 -12.74 -26.79 -6.47
N VAL A 7 -12.31 -25.53 -6.56
CA VAL A 7 -10.89 -25.18 -6.50
C VAL A 7 -10.36 -25.40 -5.07
N THR A 8 -9.34 -26.25 -4.95
CA THR A 8 -8.80 -26.65 -3.65
C THR A 8 -7.93 -25.54 -3.07
N THR A 9 -8.40 -24.89 -2.00
CA THR A 9 -7.61 -23.89 -1.28
C THR A 9 -6.48 -24.53 -0.47
N THR A 10 -5.43 -23.76 -0.13
CA THR A 10 -4.33 -24.29 0.69
C THR A 10 -4.80 -24.71 2.09
N GLU A 11 -5.82 -24.07 2.66
CA GLU A 11 -6.45 -24.51 3.91
C GLU A 11 -7.16 -25.88 3.74
N THR A 12 -7.78 -26.12 2.58
CA THR A 12 -8.39 -27.41 2.24
C THR A 12 -7.33 -28.50 2.06
N LEU A 13 -6.18 -28.19 1.42
CA LEU A 13 -5.04 -29.11 1.32
C LEU A 13 -4.51 -29.50 2.70
N VAL A 14 -4.26 -28.53 3.58
CA VAL A 14 -3.80 -28.76 4.97
C VAL A 14 -4.69 -29.77 5.70
N VAL A 15 -6.01 -29.55 5.68
CA VAL A 15 -6.97 -30.44 6.35
C VAL A 15 -7.04 -31.82 5.69
N ASN A 16 -7.00 -31.89 4.36
CA ASN A 16 -7.04 -33.17 3.64
C ASN A 16 -5.79 -34.03 3.90
N ILE A 17 -4.60 -33.44 3.88
CA ILE A 17 -3.34 -34.15 4.14
C ILE A 17 -3.28 -34.59 5.61
N GLU A 18 -3.65 -33.72 6.55
CA GLU A 18 -3.77 -34.07 7.98
C GLU A 18 -4.75 -35.24 8.20
N ASN A 19 -5.89 -35.25 7.49
CA ASN A 19 -6.83 -36.36 7.54
C ASN A 19 -6.25 -37.66 6.97
N VAL A 20 -5.53 -37.65 5.84
CA VAL A 20 -4.92 -38.85 5.25
C VAL A 20 -3.82 -39.43 6.17
N LEU A 21 -3.00 -38.58 6.77
CA LEU A 21 -1.99 -39.00 7.76
C LEU A 21 -2.64 -39.54 9.06
N LYS A 22 -3.81 -39.01 9.47
CA LYS A 22 -4.58 -39.55 10.60
C LYS A 22 -5.21 -40.91 10.30
N HIS A 23 -5.83 -41.09 9.13
CA HIS A 23 -6.44 -42.38 8.75
C HIS A 23 -5.40 -43.49 8.56
N SER A 24 -4.16 -43.14 8.19
CA SER A 24 -3.02 -44.07 8.12
C SER A 24 -2.26 -44.25 9.44
N GLY A 25 -2.67 -43.55 10.51
CA GLY A 25 -2.04 -43.61 11.84
C GLY A 25 -0.69 -42.88 11.96
N LYS A 26 -0.22 -42.23 10.89
CA LYS A 26 1.11 -41.60 10.79
C LYS A 26 1.19 -40.17 11.34
N TRP A 27 0.06 -39.53 11.62
CA TRP A 27 0.00 -38.07 11.82
C TRP A 27 0.86 -37.54 12.98
N GLU A 28 0.82 -38.14 14.16
CA GLU A 28 1.57 -37.61 15.31
C GLU A 28 3.09 -37.85 15.12
N ASP A 29 3.51 -39.05 14.70
CA ASP A 29 4.91 -39.37 14.33
C ASP A 29 5.45 -38.41 13.24
N PHE A 30 4.64 -38.12 12.22
CA PHE A 30 4.98 -37.16 11.17
C PHE A 30 5.10 -35.73 11.72
N LEU A 31 4.18 -35.30 12.59
CA LEU A 31 4.19 -33.95 13.17
C LEU A 31 5.35 -33.75 14.17
N GLU A 32 5.74 -34.78 14.92
CA GLU A 32 6.94 -34.79 15.76
C GLU A 32 8.21 -34.77 14.92
N SER A 33 8.29 -35.59 13.86
CA SER A 33 9.39 -35.57 12.90
C SER A 33 9.54 -34.19 12.22
N PHE A 34 8.44 -33.62 11.71
CA PHE A 34 8.39 -32.28 11.12
C PHE A 34 8.76 -31.19 12.12
N GLY A 35 8.33 -31.32 13.38
CA GLY A 35 8.64 -30.39 14.45
C GLY A 35 10.09 -30.43 14.93
N SER A 36 10.77 -31.58 14.80
CA SER A 36 12.17 -31.75 15.20
C SER A 36 13.20 -31.35 14.13
N GLN A 37 12.77 -31.09 12.89
CA GLN A 37 13.64 -30.63 11.81
C GLN A 37 14.29 -29.28 12.15
N SER A 38 15.60 -29.18 11.91
CA SER A 38 16.43 -28.00 12.22
C SER A 38 16.12 -26.78 11.32
N SER A 39 16.04 -26.98 10.01
CA SER A 39 15.92 -25.91 9.03
C SER A 39 14.61 -25.94 8.24
N ASP A 40 14.31 -24.85 7.53
CA ASP A 40 13.21 -24.81 6.57
C ASP A 40 13.49 -25.64 5.30
N PHE A 41 14.76 -25.87 4.96
CA PHE A 41 15.16 -26.85 3.93
C PHE A 41 14.72 -28.26 4.34
N ASP A 42 15.07 -28.69 5.56
CA ASP A 42 14.78 -30.03 6.10
C ASP A 42 13.26 -30.29 6.12
N ARG A 43 12.48 -29.29 6.54
CA ARG A 43 11.01 -29.34 6.56
C ARG A 43 10.43 -29.54 5.15
N ILE A 44 10.90 -28.78 4.16
CA ILE A 44 10.43 -28.92 2.77
C ILE A 44 10.87 -30.26 2.18
N HIS A 45 12.11 -30.68 2.43
CA HIS A 45 12.62 -31.98 2.01
C HIS A 45 11.79 -33.14 2.60
N LEU A 46 11.42 -33.07 3.88
CA LEU A 46 10.53 -34.04 4.52
C LEU A 46 9.15 -34.09 3.87
N LEU A 47 8.53 -32.94 3.57
CA LEU A 47 7.21 -32.91 2.91
C LEU A 47 7.26 -33.50 1.48
N LEU A 48 8.28 -33.15 0.68
CA LEU A 48 8.43 -33.64 -0.69
C LEU A 48 8.76 -35.15 -0.76
N ASN A 49 9.47 -35.69 0.24
CA ASN A 49 9.76 -37.12 0.33
C ASN A 49 8.64 -37.94 1.01
N THR A 50 7.67 -37.29 1.66
CA THR A 50 6.52 -37.98 2.26
C THR A 50 5.44 -38.15 1.19
N LYS A 51 5.39 -39.33 0.57
CA LYS A 51 4.52 -39.63 -0.58
C LYS A 51 3.06 -39.17 -0.39
N GLU A 52 2.45 -39.47 0.74
CA GLU A 52 1.05 -39.09 1.03
C GLU A 52 0.82 -37.58 1.18
N VAL A 53 1.87 -36.79 1.37
CA VAL A 53 1.83 -35.33 1.34
C VAL A 53 2.08 -34.83 -0.09
N ASP A 54 3.13 -35.33 -0.74
CA ASP A 54 3.57 -34.84 -2.04
C ASP A 54 2.52 -35.06 -3.15
N GLU A 55 1.92 -36.25 -3.22
CA GLU A 55 0.90 -36.61 -4.22
C GLU A 55 -0.41 -35.80 -4.08
N LEU A 56 -0.67 -35.20 -2.91
CA LEU A 56 -1.86 -34.36 -2.67
C LEU A 56 -1.61 -32.88 -3.03
N ILE A 57 -0.38 -32.40 -2.96
CA ILE A 57 -0.04 -31.01 -3.30
C ILE A 57 0.28 -30.92 -4.79
N VAL A 58 -0.77 -30.74 -5.62
CA VAL A 58 -0.65 -30.63 -7.09
C VAL A 58 -1.33 -29.34 -7.59
N PRO A 59 -0.59 -28.23 -7.78
CA PRO A 59 -1.14 -26.97 -8.28
C PRO A 59 -1.59 -27.10 -9.75
N LYS A 60 -2.91 -27.08 -10.00
CA LYS A 60 -3.50 -27.09 -11.35
C LYS A 60 -3.36 -25.72 -12.01
N LEU A 61 -2.58 -25.57 -13.09
CA LEU A 61 -2.43 -24.28 -13.80
C LEU A 61 -3.72 -23.82 -14.49
N ILE A 62 -4.31 -22.74 -13.97
CA ILE A 62 -5.59 -22.20 -14.44
C ILE A 62 -5.39 -21.26 -15.62
N LYS A 63 -5.24 -21.84 -16.82
CA LYS A 63 -4.97 -21.14 -18.10
C LYS A 63 -6.18 -20.37 -18.67
N GLU A 64 -6.87 -19.58 -17.85
CA GLU A 64 -7.83 -18.59 -18.34
C GLU A 64 -7.11 -17.34 -18.85
N GLY A 65 -6.64 -17.39 -20.08
CA GLY A 65 -6.03 -16.26 -20.77
C GLY A 65 -7.01 -15.12 -21.10
N LYS A 66 -6.46 -14.04 -21.65
CA LYS A 66 -7.22 -12.92 -22.23
C LYS A 66 -8.23 -13.43 -23.28
N SER A 67 -9.44 -12.87 -23.27
CA SER A 67 -10.57 -13.36 -24.06
C SER A 67 -11.40 -12.20 -24.60
N VAL A 68 -11.48 -12.07 -25.93
CA VAL A 68 -12.33 -11.10 -26.62
C VAL A 68 -13.79 -11.25 -26.16
N LEU A 69 -14.33 -12.46 -26.16
CA LEU A 69 -15.73 -12.73 -25.82
C LEU A 69 -16.08 -12.32 -24.38
N LYS A 70 -15.22 -12.61 -23.39
CA LYS A 70 -15.44 -12.16 -22.01
C LYS A 70 -15.35 -10.62 -21.91
N ALA A 71 -14.35 -10.01 -22.53
CA ALA A 71 -14.17 -8.56 -22.52
C ALA A 71 -15.32 -7.82 -23.22
N GLU A 72 -15.82 -8.32 -24.35
CA GLU A 72 -16.97 -7.74 -25.04
C GLU A 72 -18.27 -7.86 -24.26
N SER A 73 -18.50 -9.00 -23.58
CA SER A 73 -19.65 -9.18 -22.69
C SER A 73 -19.65 -8.16 -21.55
N LEU A 74 -18.51 -8.01 -20.85
CA LEU A 74 -18.34 -7.00 -19.80
C LEU A 74 -18.48 -5.56 -20.33
N ARG A 75 -17.91 -5.26 -21.50
CA ARG A 75 -18.08 -3.96 -22.19
C ARG A 75 -19.55 -3.71 -22.54
N ALA A 76 -20.32 -4.74 -22.92
CA ALA A 76 -21.75 -4.63 -23.19
C ALA A 76 -22.58 -4.39 -21.92
N ILE A 77 -22.25 -5.04 -20.80
CA ILE A 77 -22.87 -4.78 -19.49
C ILE A 77 -22.55 -3.35 -19.02
N GLY A 78 -21.29 -2.92 -19.15
CA GLY A 78 -20.88 -1.54 -18.87
C GLY A 78 -21.66 -0.51 -19.70
N ASN A 79 -21.93 -0.80 -20.98
CA ASN A 79 -22.78 0.04 -21.84
C ASN A 79 -24.24 0.13 -21.32
N GLN A 80 -24.77 -0.92 -20.68
CA GLN A 80 -26.11 -0.88 -20.08
C GLN A 80 -26.12 0.00 -18.83
N HIS A 81 -25.15 -0.17 -17.93
CA HIS A 81 -24.99 0.69 -16.75
C HIS A 81 -24.76 2.16 -17.13
N PHE A 82 -23.95 2.43 -18.15
CA PHE A 82 -23.71 3.79 -18.65
C PHE A 82 -24.99 4.45 -19.19
N LYS A 83 -25.85 3.71 -19.92
CA LYS A 83 -27.17 4.20 -20.37
C LYS A 83 -28.12 4.52 -19.22
N LEU A 84 -27.99 3.83 -18.09
CA LEU A 84 -28.73 4.07 -16.84
C LEU A 84 -28.10 5.18 -15.97
N ALA A 85 -27.06 5.86 -16.46
CA ALA A 85 -26.24 6.82 -15.70
C ALA A 85 -25.58 6.24 -14.42
N HIS A 86 -25.47 4.91 -14.31
CA HIS A 86 -24.72 4.22 -13.26
C HIS A 86 -23.24 4.17 -13.65
N TYR A 87 -22.59 5.34 -13.72
CA TYR A 87 -21.25 5.50 -14.30
C TYR A 87 -20.16 4.72 -13.53
N GLU A 88 -20.32 4.54 -12.22
CA GLU A 88 -19.46 3.77 -11.33
C GLU A 88 -19.46 2.28 -11.72
N LYS A 89 -20.66 1.67 -11.85
CA LYS A 89 -20.82 0.28 -12.27
C LYS A 89 -20.37 0.07 -13.71
N ALA A 90 -20.53 1.09 -14.57
CA ALA A 90 -19.95 1.08 -15.91
C ALA A 90 -18.41 1.09 -15.89
N LEU A 91 -17.80 1.91 -15.02
CA LEU A 91 -16.34 2.03 -14.85
C LEU A 91 -15.71 0.68 -14.44
N GLU A 92 -16.35 -0.02 -13.51
CA GLU A 92 -15.96 -1.35 -13.05
C GLU A 92 -15.98 -2.36 -14.22
N CYS A 93 -17.13 -2.52 -14.90
CA CYS A 93 -17.26 -3.44 -16.04
C CYS A 93 -16.29 -3.12 -17.18
N TYR A 94 -16.06 -1.83 -17.50
CA TYR A 94 -15.08 -1.44 -18.51
C TYR A 94 -13.63 -1.73 -18.07
N SER A 95 -13.31 -1.62 -16.77
CA SER A 95 -11.98 -1.96 -16.25
C SER A 95 -11.72 -3.46 -16.30
N GLN A 96 -12.69 -4.28 -15.89
CA GLN A 96 -12.63 -5.74 -16.04
C GLN A 96 -12.51 -6.15 -17.53
N ALA A 97 -13.21 -5.46 -18.44
CA ALA A 97 -13.07 -5.65 -19.88
C ALA A 97 -11.65 -5.32 -20.38
N ILE A 98 -11.02 -4.23 -19.92
CA ILE A 98 -9.64 -3.86 -20.25
C ILE A 98 -8.64 -4.93 -19.76
N CYS A 99 -8.84 -5.47 -18.55
CA CYS A 99 -8.00 -6.54 -18.01
C CYS A 99 -8.08 -7.83 -18.85
N LEU A 100 -9.29 -8.24 -19.24
CA LEU A 100 -9.51 -9.46 -20.03
C LEU A 100 -9.26 -9.30 -21.53
N ALA A 101 -9.25 -8.09 -22.09
CA ALA A 101 -9.02 -7.87 -23.51
C ALA A 101 -7.60 -8.29 -23.94
N PRO A 102 -7.43 -9.00 -25.07
CA PRO A 102 -6.13 -9.23 -25.68
C PRO A 102 -5.32 -7.94 -25.89
N ALA A 103 -3.99 -8.07 -25.90
CA ALA A 103 -3.14 -7.00 -26.40
C ALA A 103 -3.27 -6.93 -27.95
N PRO A 104 -3.02 -5.76 -28.56
CA PRO A 104 -2.82 -5.69 -30.01
C PRO A 104 -1.51 -6.40 -30.38
N GLU A 105 -1.62 -7.66 -30.77
CA GLU A 105 -0.63 -8.32 -31.62
C GLU A 105 -0.76 -7.79 -33.06
N ASN A 106 -0.01 -8.33 -34.02
CA ASN A 106 0.04 -7.83 -35.41
C ASN A 106 -1.27 -7.98 -36.23
N ASP A 107 -2.38 -8.38 -35.58
CA ASP A 107 -3.72 -8.48 -36.17
C ASP A 107 -4.61 -7.34 -35.66
N SER A 108 -5.09 -6.50 -36.57
CA SER A 108 -5.88 -5.31 -36.27
C SER A 108 -7.29 -5.59 -35.71
N SER A 109 -7.79 -6.82 -35.84
CA SER A 109 -9.11 -7.20 -35.31
C SER A 109 -9.16 -7.20 -33.78
N ASN A 110 -8.14 -7.78 -33.13
CA ASN A 110 -8.07 -7.93 -31.66
C ASN A 110 -7.88 -6.60 -30.93
N SER A 111 -7.25 -5.61 -31.56
CA SER A 111 -7.07 -4.26 -30.99
C SER A 111 -8.40 -3.59 -30.61
N SER A 112 -9.46 -3.85 -31.40
CA SER A 112 -10.73 -3.13 -31.35
C SER A 112 -11.40 -3.15 -29.96
N VAL A 113 -11.48 -4.31 -29.29
CA VAL A 113 -12.16 -4.41 -27.99
C VAL A 113 -11.44 -3.65 -26.88
N LEU A 114 -10.10 -3.63 -26.89
CA LEU A 114 -9.30 -2.92 -25.91
C LEU A 114 -9.44 -1.40 -26.08
N ALA A 115 -9.26 -0.90 -27.32
CA ALA A 115 -9.43 0.53 -27.62
C ALA A 115 -10.86 1.01 -27.32
N LEU A 116 -11.89 0.24 -27.70
CA LEU A 116 -13.28 0.55 -27.38
C LEU A 116 -13.56 0.57 -25.87
N SER A 117 -12.92 -0.29 -25.09
CA SER A 117 -13.09 -0.32 -23.64
C SER A 117 -12.47 0.92 -22.96
N PHE A 118 -11.27 1.34 -23.38
CA PHE A 118 -10.68 2.62 -22.93
C PHE A 118 -11.52 3.85 -23.36
N GLY A 119 -11.99 3.87 -24.61
CA GLY A 119 -12.86 4.95 -25.11
C GLY A 119 -14.23 5.02 -24.44
N ASN A 120 -14.70 3.91 -23.86
CA ASN A 120 -15.89 3.84 -23.02
C ASN A 120 -15.61 4.22 -21.56
N ARG A 121 -14.48 3.77 -20.98
CA ARG A 121 -14.11 4.08 -19.60
C ARG A 121 -13.76 5.55 -19.38
N SER A 122 -13.08 6.19 -20.33
CA SER A 122 -12.94 7.65 -20.38
C SER A 122 -14.30 8.38 -20.43
N ALA A 123 -15.36 7.79 -21.00
CA ALA A 123 -16.69 8.38 -20.95
C ALA A 123 -17.25 8.38 -19.52
N ALA A 124 -17.13 7.26 -18.81
CA ALA A 124 -17.52 7.18 -17.39
C ALA A 124 -16.71 8.15 -16.53
N PHE A 125 -15.38 8.18 -16.68
CA PHE A 125 -14.52 9.17 -15.99
C PHE A 125 -14.93 10.63 -16.27
N PHE A 126 -15.30 10.97 -17.50
CA PHE A 126 -15.77 12.33 -17.83
C PHE A 126 -17.07 12.71 -17.09
N HIS A 127 -18.06 11.81 -17.05
CA HIS A 127 -19.29 12.04 -16.30
C HIS A 127 -19.05 12.10 -14.78
N LEU A 128 -18.08 11.33 -14.27
CA LEU A 128 -17.59 11.36 -12.89
C LEU A 128 -16.62 12.54 -12.59
N LYS A 129 -16.43 13.46 -13.56
CA LYS A 129 -15.53 14.64 -13.50
C LYS A 129 -14.05 14.32 -13.25
N GLN A 130 -13.63 13.07 -13.47
CA GLN A 130 -12.25 12.61 -13.35
C GLN A 130 -11.46 12.95 -14.62
N PHE A 131 -11.28 14.25 -14.87
CA PHE A 131 -10.76 14.74 -16.15
C PHE A 131 -9.35 14.23 -16.48
N THR A 132 -8.46 14.10 -15.50
CA THR A 132 -7.10 13.57 -15.70
C THR A 132 -7.09 12.09 -16.09
N LEU A 133 -7.87 11.25 -15.40
CA LEU A 133 -8.02 9.82 -15.74
C LEU A 133 -8.73 9.63 -17.09
N CYS A 134 -9.68 10.52 -17.42
CA CYS A 134 -10.32 10.56 -18.73
C CYS A 134 -9.31 10.87 -19.85
N LEU A 135 -8.39 11.82 -19.65
CA LEU A 135 -7.31 12.12 -20.61
C LEU A 135 -6.40 10.91 -20.83
N GLN A 136 -5.97 10.26 -19.74
CA GLN A 136 -5.12 9.07 -19.80
C GLN A 136 -5.79 7.91 -20.57
N ASP A 137 -7.08 7.65 -20.34
CA ASP A 137 -7.83 6.63 -21.08
C ASP A 137 -8.08 7.02 -22.55
N ILE A 138 -8.22 8.30 -22.87
CA ILE A 138 -8.27 8.76 -24.27
C ILE A 138 -6.94 8.47 -24.98
N GLU A 139 -5.82 8.74 -24.31
CA GLU A 139 -4.48 8.50 -24.87
C GLU A 139 -4.19 7.00 -25.03
N ASN A 140 -4.51 6.17 -24.02
CA ASN A 140 -4.47 4.71 -24.15
C ASN A 140 -5.35 4.20 -25.30
N ALA A 141 -6.56 4.73 -25.48
CA ALA A 141 -7.47 4.32 -26.55
C ALA A 141 -6.92 4.65 -27.95
N LEU A 142 -6.39 5.86 -28.13
CA LEU A 142 -5.78 6.30 -29.39
C LEU A 142 -4.52 5.49 -29.72
N GLU A 143 -3.66 5.25 -28.73
CA GLU A 143 -2.39 4.54 -28.87
C GLU A 143 -2.57 3.04 -29.23
N VAL A 144 -3.65 2.40 -28.76
CA VAL A 144 -3.99 1.02 -29.11
C VAL A 144 -4.55 0.91 -30.55
N GLY A 145 -5.16 1.98 -31.07
CA GLY A 145 -5.76 2.04 -32.40
C GLY A 145 -7.29 2.16 -32.39
N PHE A 146 -7.80 3.26 -31.83
CA PHE A 146 -9.25 3.52 -31.81
C PHE A 146 -9.85 3.67 -33.22
N PRO A 147 -11.06 3.14 -33.50
CA PRO A 147 -11.67 3.23 -34.83
C PRO A 147 -11.81 4.68 -35.35
N THR A 148 -11.13 4.98 -36.46
CA THR A 148 -10.95 6.35 -37.03
C THR A 148 -12.26 7.14 -37.11
N GLY A 149 -13.31 6.55 -37.71
CA GLY A 149 -14.63 7.17 -37.83
C GLY A 149 -15.37 7.44 -36.51
N SER A 150 -14.75 7.22 -35.35
CA SER A 150 -15.21 7.65 -34.02
C SER A 150 -14.13 8.35 -33.17
N VAL A 151 -12.91 8.55 -33.67
CA VAL A 151 -11.81 9.24 -32.95
C VAL A 151 -12.20 10.65 -32.51
N TYR A 152 -12.95 11.39 -33.34
CA TYR A 152 -13.50 12.71 -33.00
C TYR A 152 -14.22 12.77 -31.65
N LYS A 153 -14.86 11.67 -31.19
CA LYS A 153 -15.57 11.58 -29.90
C LYS A 153 -14.61 11.60 -28.70
N LEU A 154 -13.40 11.09 -28.88
CA LEU A 154 -12.34 11.12 -27.86
C LEU A 154 -11.67 12.49 -27.84
N LEU A 155 -11.44 13.09 -29.00
CA LEU A 155 -10.81 14.41 -29.14
C LEU A 155 -11.72 15.55 -28.63
N ASP A 156 -13.02 15.52 -28.92
CA ASP A 156 -14.02 16.42 -28.33
C ASP A 156 -14.05 16.29 -26.79
N ARG A 157 -13.94 15.07 -26.27
CA ARG A 157 -13.85 14.81 -24.82
C ARG A 157 -12.52 15.31 -24.23
N LYS A 158 -11.39 15.15 -24.92
CA LYS A 158 -10.08 15.70 -24.54
C LYS A 158 -10.13 17.23 -24.47
N GLY A 159 -10.68 17.89 -25.49
CA GLY A 159 -10.91 19.34 -25.50
C GLY A 159 -11.75 19.80 -24.31
N LYS A 160 -12.84 19.08 -23.99
CA LYS A 160 -13.70 19.37 -22.82
C LYS A 160 -12.97 19.15 -21.49
N CYS A 161 -12.18 18.08 -21.34
CA CYS A 161 -11.35 17.85 -20.15
C CYS A 161 -10.34 18.98 -19.95
N CYS A 162 -9.57 19.32 -20.99
CA CYS A 162 -8.60 20.42 -20.93
C CYS A 162 -9.27 21.77 -20.63
N LEU A 163 -10.47 22.04 -21.17
CA LEU A 163 -11.26 23.23 -20.85
C LEU A 163 -11.67 23.28 -19.36
N PHE A 164 -12.10 22.16 -18.77
CA PHE A 164 -12.42 22.11 -17.33
C PHE A 164 -11.17 22.25 -16.44
N LEU A 165 -10.04 21.67 -16.88
CA LEU A 165 -8.71 21.82 -16.26
C LEU A 165 -8.01 23.13 -16.62
N LYS A 166 -8.68 24.08 -17.29
CA LYS A 166 -8.16 25.40 -17.74
C LYS A 166 -6.90 25.33 -18.64
N ARG A 167 -6.54 24.16 -19.17
CA ARG A 167 -5.44 23.89 -20.10
C ARG A 167 -5.78 24.42 -21.50
N LYS A 168 -5.85 25.75 -21.61
CA LYS A 168 -6.39 26.54 -22.74
C LYS A 168 -5.85 26.15 -24.11
N HIS A 169 -4.53 26.01 -24.26
CA HIS A 169 -3.89 25.68 -25.54
C HIS A 169 -4.27 24.26 -26.00
N GLU A 170 -4.09 23.27 -25.11
CA GLU A 170 -4.42 21.86 -25.39
C GLU A 170 -5.92 21.63 -25.61
N ALA A 171 -6.78 22.42 -24.97
CA ALA A 171 -8.21 22.39 -25.23
C ALA A 171 -8.52 22.81 -26.67
N ILE A 172 -7.95 23.92 -27.14
CA ILE A 172 -8.13 24.41 -28.51
C ILE A 172 -7.55 23.41 -29.52
N GLU A 173 -6.35 22.89 -29.27
CA GLU A 173 -5.69 21.89 -30.14
C GLU A 173 -6.55 20.63 -30.30
N ALA A 174 -7.02 20.05 -29.19
CA ALA A 174 -7.85 18.85 -29.22
C ALA A 174 -9.21 19.09 -29.90
N PHE A 175 -9.79 20.28 -29.78
CA PHE A 175 -11.01 20.65 -30.50
C PHE A 175 -10.78 20.82 -32.01
N GLU A 176 -9.65 21.36 -32.44
CA GLU A 176 -9.31 21.42 -33.88
C GLU A 176 -9.00 20.03 -34.46
N GLN A 177 -8.28 19.18 -33.73
CA GLN A 177 -8.09 17.77 -34.10
C GLN A 177 -9.44 17.02 -34.17
N ALA A 178 -10.39 17.30 -33.26
CA ALA A 178 -11.73 16.73 -33.30
C ALA A 178 -12.52 17.14 -34.57
N LYS A 179 -12.38 18.39 -35.02
CA LYS A 179 -12.97 18.86 -36.28
C LYS A 179 -12.40 18.14 -37.49
N LEU A 180 -11.08 17.89 -37.54
CA LEU A 180 -10.46 17.15 -38.64
C LEU A 180 -10.93 15.68 -38.67
N SER A 181 -10.91 14.97 -37.53
CA SER A 181 -11.35 13.57 -37.44
C SER A 181 -12.86 13.37 -37.68
N LEU A 182 -13.69 14.41 -37.48
CA LEU A 182 -15.12 14.36 -37.79
C LEU A 182 -15.40 14.17 -39.29
N GLU A 183 -14.51 14.65 -40.15
CA GLU A 183 -14.64 14.51 -41.61
C GLU A 183 -14.51 13.05 -42.06
N GLU A 184 -13.56 12.32 -41.47
CA GLU A 184 -13.29 10.89 -41.71
C GLU A 184 -14.44 9.96 -41.29
N SER A 185 -15.40 10.48 -40.50
CA SER A 185 -16.56 9.69 -40.07
C SER A 185 -17.58 9.50 -41.20
N MET A 186 -17.58 8.31 -41.80
CA MET A 186 -18.54 7.90 -42.85
C MET A 186 -19.97 7.63 -42.32
N GLY A 187 -20.16 7.57 -40.99
CA GLY A 187 -21.44 7.20 -40.36
C GLY A 187 -22.35 8.38 -39.99
N ILE A 188 -22.05 9.60 -40.46
CA ILE A 188 -22.68 10.84 -40.01
C ILE A 188 -23.10 11.66 -41.23
N GLN A 189 -24.38 12.02 -41.31
CA GLN A 189 -24.92 12.92 -42.34
C GLN A 189 -24.28 14.31 -42.24
N ASP A 190 -24.07 14.99 -43.37
CA ASP A 190 -23.31 16.25 -43.42
C ASP A 190 -23.86 17.34 -42.50
N LYS A 191 -25.18 17.50 -42.42
CA LYS A 191 -25.82 18.42 -41.46
C LYS A 191 -25.45 18.10 -40.00
N GLY A 192 -25.36 16.81 -39.65
CA GLY A 192 -24.91 16.39 -38.33
C GLY A 192 -23.44 16.71 -38.08
N LYS A 193 -22.58 16.65 -39.11
CA LYS A 193 -21.20 17.16 -39.04
C LYS A 193 -21.19 18.67 -38.83
N GLU A 194 -21.99 19.44 -39.57
CA GLU A 194 -22.11 20.90 -39.41
C GLU A 194 -22.56 21.32 -38.00
N ASP A 195 -23.60 20.67 -37.45
CA ASP A 195 -24.08 20.90 -36.09
C ASP A 195 -22.97 20.64 -35.05
N MET A 196 -22.20 19.55 -35.22
CA MET A 196 -21.05 19.24 -34.35
C MET A 196 -19.87 20.21 -34.53
N ARG A 197 -19.50 20.59 -35.77
CA ARG A 197 -18.48 21.64 -36.02
C ARG A 197 -18.89 22.96 -35.36
N SER A 198 -20.17 23.34 -35.44
CA SER A 198 -20.72 24.54 -34.82
C SER A 198 -20.54 24.52 -33.30
N LEU A 199 -20.89 23.41 -32.65
CA LEU A 199 -20.71 23.23 -31.21
C LEU A 199 -19.22 23.26 -30.80
N ILE A 200 -18.33 22.61 -31.54
CA ILE A 200 -16.88 22.63 -31.27
C ILE A 200 -16.33 24.05 -31.40
N ASN A 201 -16.73 24.80 -32.43
CA ASN A 201 -16.34 26.21 -32.61
C ASN A 201 -16.84 27.11 -31.45
N GLN A 202 -17.97 26.79 -30.80
CA GLN A 202 -18.41 27.49 -29.59
C GLN A 202 -17.49 27.18 -28.39
N PHE A 203 -17.06 25.93 -28.22
CA PHE A 203 -16.08 25.57 -27.19
C PHE A 203 -14.70 26.22 -27.42
N ILE A 204 -14.23 26.30 -28.67
CA ILE A 204 -12.97 27.00 -29.01
C ILE A 204 -13.06 28.49 -28.63
N LYS A 205 -14.17 29.17 -28.99
CA LYS A 205 -14.40 30.57 -28.57
C LYS A 205 -14.41 30.72 -27.04
N LYS A 206 -15.00 29.77 -26.31
CA LYS A 206 -14.99 29.75 -24.85
C LYS A 206 -13.57 29.57 -24.28
N CYS A 207 -12.72 28.76 -24.91
CA CYS A 207 -11.30 28.64 -24.54
C CYS A 207 -10.54 29.94 -24.77
N GLN A 208 -10.81 30.64 -25.88
CA GLN A 208 -10.19 31.94 -26.20
C GLN A 208 -10.54 33.02 -25.17
N THR A 209 -11.74 32.96 -24.56
CA THR A 209 -12.14 33.89 -23.48
C THR A 209 -11.58 33.55 -22.10
N LEU A 210 -10.82 32.46 -21.92
CA LEU A 210 -10.12 32.21 -20.67
C LEU A 210 -8.91 33.14 -20.53
N SER A 211 -8.80 33.80 -19.39
CA SER A 211 -7.58 34.49 -18.98
C SER A 211 -6.44 33.49 -18.74
N ASP A 212 -5.22 33.90 -19.05
CA ASP A 212 -4.01 33.12 -18.81
C ASP A 212 -3.62 33.22 -17.33
N VAL A 213 -4.22 32.36 -16.51
CA VAL A 213 -4.02 32.35 -15.06
C VAL A 213 -2.67 31.71 -14.73
N SER A 214 -1.73 32.49 -14.19
CA SER A 214 -0.49 31.97 -13.61
C SER A 214 -0.78 31.10 -12.38
N ASN A 215 -0.07 29.98 -12.24
CA ASN A 215 -0.26 28.93 -11.22
C ASN A 215 -0.23 29.46 -9.76
N THR A 216 -1.36 29.97 -9.27
CA THR A 216 -1.48 30.65 -7.96
C THR A 216 -2.81 30.37 -7.24
N ALA A 217 -3.59 29.40 -7.73
CA ALA A 217 -4.87 29.02 -7.14
C ALA A 217 -4.84 27.56 -6.66
N GLU A 218 -4.18 27.32 -5.53
CA GLU A 218 -4.25 26.05 -4.76
C GLU A 218 -5.66 25.84 -4.15
N LYS A 219 -6.69 25.72 -5.01
CA LYS A 219 -8.04 25.28 -4.63
C LYS A 219 -8.28 23.85 -5.09
N VAL A 220 -7.55 22.93 -4.45
CA VAL A 220 -7.72 21.47 -4.50
C VAL A 220 -8.36 20.97 -5.80
N GLU A 221 -7.63 21.12 -6.92
CA GLU A 221 -7.71 20.08 -7.93
C GLU A 221 -7.20 18.83 -7.22
N MET A 222 -8.10 17.87 -6.99
CA MET A 222 -7.84 16.73 -6.10
C MET A 222 -7.01 15.69 -6.87
N TYR A 223 -5.74 16.05 -7.07
CA TYR A 223 -4.79 15.27 -7.84
C TYR A 223 -4.53 13.93 -7.15
N VAL A 224 -4.32 12.93 -8.00
CA VAL A 224 -3.60 11.71 -7.65
C VAL A 224 -2.16 12.12 -7.35
N HIS A 225 -1.87 12.48 -6.10
CA HIS A 225 -0.55 12.97 -5.65
C HIS A 225 0.44 11.82 -5.46
N THR A 226 0.75 11.11 -6.55
CA THR A 226 1.80 10.08 -6.62
C THR A 226 3.22 10.65 -6.78
N GLU A 227 3.39 11.97 -6.74
CA GLU A 227 4.71 12.59 -6.62
C GLU A 227 5.29 12.31 -5.23
N ILE A 228 6.15 11.31 -5.16
CA ILE A 228 6.96 10.98 -3.98
C ILE A 228 7.75 12.24 -3.58
N PRO A 229 7.51 12.83 -2.40
CA PRO A 229 8.21 14.03 -1.95
C PRO A 229 9.71 13.76 -1.87
N SER A 230 10.51 14.64 -2.47
CA SER A 230 11.97 14.52 -2.47
C SER A 230 12.53 14.62 -1.05
N LEU A 231 13.49 13.74 -0.74
CA LEU A 231 14.34 13.92 0.43
C LEU A 231 15.45 14.90 0.04
N PRO A 232 15.71 15.97 0.82
CA PRO A 232 16.69 16.98 0.44
C PRO A 232 18.14 16.53 0.65
N VAL A 233 18.37 15.50 1.49
CA VAL A 233 19.64 14.80 1.72
C VAL A 233 19.31 13.37 2.19
N TYR A 234 20.01 12.36 1.65
CA TYR A 234 19.80 10.94 1.95
C TYR A 234 20.86 10.37 2.90
N ASN A 235 20.46 9.45 3.78
CA ASN A 235 21.32 8.82 4.76
C ASN A 235 22.16 7.69 4.13
N SER A 236 23.47 7.88 4.11
CA SER A 236 24.47 6.95 3.54
C SER A 236 24.44 5.47 4.01
N LYS A 237 23.83 5.15 5.17
CA LYS A 237 23.69 3.75 5.64
C LYS A 237 22.28 3.18 5.45
N ILE A 238 21.29 4.04 5.24
CA ILE A 238 19.89 3.69 5.00
C ILE A 238 19.38 4.60 3.89
N PRO A 239 19.65 4.30 2.60
CA PRO A 239 19.46 5.24 1.50
C PRO A 239 18.03 5.76 1.32
N CYS A 240 17.01 5.05 1.82
CA CYS A 240 15.61 5.50 1.80
C CYS A 240 15.22 6.46 2.96
N ALA A 241 16.15 6.80 3.85
CA ALA A 241 15.93 7.70 4.97
C ALA A 241 16.64 9.05 4.76
N ALA A 242 16.11 10.12 5.37
CA ALA A 242 16.74 11.43 5.35
C ALA A 242 17.75 11.59 6.51
N ASP A 243 18.77 12.42 6.33
CA ASP A 243 19.85 12.65 7.30
C ASP A 243 19.40 13.07 8.72
N PHE A 244 18.20 13.64 8.85
CA PHE A 244 17.62 14.02 10.15
C PHE A 244 16.92 12.87 10.90
N VAL A 245 16.87 11.66 10.32
CA VAL A 245 16.26 10.45 10.90
C VAL A 245 17.36 9.48 11.33
N GLN A 246 17.74 9.52 12.61
CA GLN A 246 18.78 8.66 13.17
C GLN A 246 18.19 7.39 13.81
N LEU A 247 18.04 6.32 13.00
CA LEU A 247 18.24 4.97 13.53
C LEU A 247 19.75 4.76 13.72
N ALA A 248 20.15 4.16 14.85
CA ALA A 248 21.48 4.34 15.40
C ALA A 248 22.53 3.30 14.96
N MET A 249 23.13 3.49 13.78
CA MET A 249 24.42 2.91 13.36
C MET A 249 25.23 3.97 12.59
N MET A 250 26.57 3.88 12.54
CA MET A 250 27.44 5.06 12.28
C MET A 250 28.30 5.05 11.00
N ARG A 251 28.15 6.14 10.23
CA ARG A 251 29.12 6.81 9.30
C ARG A 251 29.50 6.15 7.97
N GLY A 252 29.31 6.88 6.87
CA GLY A 252 30.09 6.78 5.62
C GLY A 252 29.28 6.91 4.32
N GLU A 253 29.33 8.11 3.71
CA GLU A 253 28.89 8.57 2.36
C GLU A 253 28.93 7.51 1.22
N ALA A 254 28.09 7.49 0.15
CA ALA A 254 26.89 8.23 -0.35
C ALA A 254 26.18 7.31 -1.42
N GLU A 255 25.25 7.64 -2.35
CA GLU A 255 24.64 8.88 -2.91
C GLU A 255 23.25 8.56 -3.60
N ASP A 256 22.73 9.40 -4.50
CA ASP A 256 21.33 9.49 -5.01
C ASP A 256 20.89 8.58 -6.19
N CYS A 257 19.57 8.33 -6.32
CA CYS A 257 18.76 8.62 -7.55
C CYS A 257 17.23 8.63 -7.28
N MET A 258 16.41 9.37 -8.05
CA MET A 258 14.95 9.50 -7.80
C MET A 258 14.05 9.82 -9.04
N GLN A 259 12.75 9.50 -8.90
CA GLN A 259 11.55 9.96 -9.66
C GLN A 259 11.27 9.39 -11.07
N LEU A 260 9.99 9.51 -11.49
CA LEU A 260 9.31 8.56 -12.40
C LEU A 260 8.35 9.19 -13.44
N GLY A 261 8.29 8.55 -14.61
CA GLY A 261 7.31 8.69 -15.70
C GLY A 261 7.86 8.02 -16.97
N PRO A 262 7.06 7.42 -17.88
CA PRO A 262 5.60 7.43 -18.01
C PRO A 262 4.94 6.07 -17.65
N SER A 263 3.97 6.09 -16.73
CA SER A 263 3.66 4.98 -15.80
C SER A 263 2.79 3.82 -16.32
N SER A 264 2.28 3.81 -17.55
CA SER A 264 1.46 2.69 -18.07
C SER A 264 2.32 1.64 -18.79
N LYS A 265 3.06 2.04 -19.83
CA LYS A 265 3.92 1.13 -20.60
C LYS A 265 5.22 0.77 -19.87
N ALA A 266 5.87 1.74 -19.22
CA ALA A 266 7.11 1.50 -18.48
C ALA A 266 6.88 0.50 -17.33
N CYS A 267 5.86 0.70 -16.50
CA CYS A 267 5.56 -0.19 -15.37
C CYS A 267 5.12 -1.59 -15.83
N ARG A 268 4.38 -1.74 -16.93
CA ARG A 268 4.11 -3.07 -17.52
C ARG A 268 5.38 -3.78 -17.99
N LYS A 269 6.30 -3.05 -18.64
CA LYS A 269 7.57 -3.60 -19.11
C LYS A 269 8.46 -4.02 -17.92
N ALA A 270 8.68 -3.11 -16.96
CA ALA A 270 9.48 -3.37 -15.76
C ALA A 270 8.90 -4.52 -14.92
N ALA A 271 7.58 -4.57 -14.73
CA ALA A 271 6.94 -5.69 -14.05
C ALA A 271 7.18 -7.02 -14.80
N TRP A 272 7.06 -7.04 -16.13
CA TRP A 272 7.34 -8.22 -16.95
C TRP A 272 8.79 -8.71 -16.79
N GLU A 273 9.75 -7.80 -16.88
CA GLU A 273 11.19 -8.08 -16.79
C GLU A 273 11.64 -8.49 -15.37
N LEU A 274 11.01 -7.98 -14.31
CA LEU A 274 11.42 -8.23 -12.92
C LEU A 274 10.77 -9.45 -12.26
N TYR A 275 9.51 -9.79 -12.59
CA TYR A 275 8.80 -10.90 -11.95
C TYR A 275 7.61 -11.44 -12.75
N HIS A 276 6.90 -10.59 -13.49
CA HIS A 276 5.59 -10.93 -14.04
C HIS A 276 5.66 -11.97 -15.18
N ALA A 277 6.77 -12.08 -15.90
CA ALA A 277 7.01 -13.20 -16.80
C ALA A 277 6.95 -14.58 -16.09
N VAL A 278 7.33 -14.65 -14.81
CA VAL A 278 7.40 -15.88 -14.00
C VAL A 278 6.10 -16.14 -13.22
N GLU A 279 5.34 -15.11 -12.84
CA GLU A 279 4.04 -15.31 -12.16
C GLU A 279 2.82 -15.34 -13.10
N CYS A 280 2.84 -14.70 -14.28
CA CYS A 280 1.64 -14.42 -15.10
C CYS A 280 0.77 -15.66 -15.37
N SER A 281 1.38 -16.80 -15.69
CA SER A 281 0.66 -18.06 -15.99
C SER A 281 0.12 -18.79 -14.74
N VAL A 282 0.44 -18.33 -13.53
CA VAL A 282 0.06 -18.97 -12.26
C VAL A 282 -0.65 -18.04 -11.26
N VAL A 283 -0.66 -16.71 -11.44
CA VAL A 283 -1.37 -15.75 -10.55
C VAL A 283 -2.82 -16.19 -10.25
N LYS A 284 -3.58 -16.65 -11.27
CA LYS A 284 -4.97 -17.12 -11.06
C LYS A 284 -5.04 -18.38 -10.20
N THR A 285 -4.12 -19.32 -10.39
CA THR A 285 -3.97 -20.51 -9.54
C THR A 285 -3.65 -20.15 -8.10
N LEU A 286 -2.77 -19.16 -7.87
CA LEU A 286 -2.41 -18.70 -6.52
C LEU A 286 -3.60 -17.98 -5.84
N HIS A 287 -4.35 -17.17 -6.60
CA HIS A 287 -5.51 -16.44 -6.11
C HIS A 287 -6.66 -17.38 -5.72
N GLU A 288 -7.06 -18.31 -6.59
CA GLU A 288 -8.17 -19.24 -6.31
C GLU A 288 -7.80 -20.31 -5.25
N ALA A 289 -6.51 -20.49 -4.95
CA ALA A 289 -6.04 -21.34 -3.85
C ALA A 289 -6.01 -20.62 -2.48
N ASP A 290 -6.29 -19.32 -2.40
CA ASP A 290 -6.16 -18.47 -1.20
C ASP A 290 -4.81 -18.61 -0.48
N VAL A 291 -3.70 -18.44 -1.21
CA VAL A 291 -2.35 -18.50 -0.62
C VAL A 291 -2.02 -17.32 0.32
N ARG A 292 -2.89 -16.29 0.36
CA ARG A 292 -2.73 -15.03 1.12
C ARG A 292 -1.35 -14.39 0.88
N LEU A 293 -0.62 -14.06 1.95
CA LEU A 293 0.77 -13.54 1.89
C LEU A 293 1.75 -14.47 1.14
N GLY A 294 1.38 -15.72 0.85
CA GLY A 294 2.13 -16.63 -0.02
C GLY A 294 2.37 -16.10 -1.44
N HIS A 295 1.49 -15.25 -1.99
CA HIS A 295 1.76 -14.61 -3.28
C HIS A 295 2.91 -13.58 -3.18
N LEU A 296 3.01 -12.86 -2.06
CA LEU A 296 4.15 -11.98 -1.79
C LEU A 296 5.44 -12.79 -1.56
N ALA A 297 5.39 -13.91 -0.82
CA ALA A 297 6.52 -14.83 -0.67
C ALA A 297 7.01 -15.40 -2.02
N TYR A 298 6.09 -15.83 -2.89
CA TYR A 298 6.39 -16.26 -4.25
C TYR A 298 7.06 -15.13 -5.06
N LYS A 299 6.52 -13.90 -4.99
CA LYS A 299 7.07 -12.74 -5.70
C LYS A 299 8.47 -12.35 -5.21
N MET A 300 8.75 -12.45 -3.92
CA MET A 300 10.09 -12.19 -3.35
C MET A 300 11.11 -13.20 -3.90
N VAL A 301 10.78 -14.50 -3.95
CA VAL A 301 11.66 -15.53 -4.51
C VAL A 301 11.79 -15.40 -6.03
N ALA A 302 10.72 -15.07 -6.74
CA ALA A 302 10.71 -14.85 -8.18
C ALA A 302 11.55 -13.62 -8.61
N LYS A 303 11.46 -12.48 -7.89
CA LYS A 303 12.28 -11.28 -8.12
C LYS A 303 13.77 -11.54 -7.85
N ALA A 304 14.08 -12.37 -6.85
CA ALA A 304 15.47 -12.70 -6.52
C ALA A 304 16.15 -13.56 -7.59
N GLY A 305 15.44 -14.56 -8.13
CA GLY A 305 15.95 -15.42 -9.21
C GLY A 305 16.81 -16.60 -8.73
N PHE A 306 16.72 -17.71 -9.46
CA PHE A 306 17.37 -18.98 -9.10
C PHE A 306 18.88 -18.88 -8.94
N ASP A 307 19.59 -18.34 -9.94
CA ASP A 307 21.06 -18.27 -9.95
C ASP A 307 21.63 -17.38 -8.84
N TYR A 308 20.93 -16.30 -8.48
CA TYR A 308 21.29 -15.43 -7.36
C TYR A 308 21.12 -16.17 -6.02
N LEU A 309 19.96 -16.78 -5.79
CA LEU A 309 19.67 -17.48 -4.54
C LEU A 309 20.63 -18.63 -4.28
N LEU A 310 21.08 -19.35 -5.32
CA LEU A 310 22.12 -20.38 -5.19
C LEU A 310 23.51 -19.81 -4.94
N ARG A 311 23.89 -18.72 -5.62
CA ARG A 311 25.22 -18.09 -5.46
C ARG A 311 25.40 -17.48 -4.06
N GLU A 312 24.35 -16.86 -3.51
CA GLU A 312 24.41 -16.20 -2.21
C GLU A 312 24.12 -17.13 -1.02
N ARG A 313 24.02 -18.46 -1.22
CA ARG A 313 23.64 -19.43 -0.16
C ARG A 313 24.45 -19.26 1.13
N GLU A 314 25.79 -19.31 1.03
CA GLU A 314 26.68 -19.14 2.18
C GLU A 314 26.49 -17.77 2.86
N ASN A 315 26.28 -16.70 2.07
CA ASN A 315 26.10 -15.33 2.58
C ASN A 315 24.75 -15.13 3.30
N LEU A 316 23.74 -15.95 3.00
CA LEU A 316 22.39 -15.87 3.58
C LEU A 316 22.19 -16.86 4.73
N GLU A 317 22.70 -18.08 4.63
CA GLU A 317 22.57 -19.10 5.68
C GLU A 317 23.66 -18.94 6.76
N HIS A 318 24.85 -18.46 6.39
CA HIS A 318 26.02 -18.26 7.26
C HIS A 318 26.61 -16.84 7.11
N PRO A 319 25.81 -15.78 7.36
CA PRO A 319 26.27 -14.39 7.23
C PRO A 319 27.52 -14.15 8.09
N ASN A 320 28.54 -13.56 7.48
CA ASN A 320 29.89 -13.45 8.04
C ASN A 320 30.02 -12.31 9.07
N GLN A 321 29.07 -12.24 10.01
CA GLN A 321 28.83 -11.13 10.92
C GLN A 321 28.67 -11.66 12.35
N GLN A 322 29.62 -11.32 13.23
CA GLN A 322 29.54 -11.64 14.67
C GLN A 322 28.58 -10.72 15.44
N ASP A 323 28.16 -9.61 14.82
CA ASP A 323 27.22 -8.64 15.38
C ASP A 323 25.86 -8.75 14.69
N LEU A 324 24.85 -9.20 15.43
CA LEU A 324 23.47 -9.37 14.96
C LEU A 324 22.80 -8.04 14.56
N SER A 325 23.34 -6.89 14.95
CA SER A 325 22.82 -5.58 14.55
C SER A 325 23.24 -5.14 13.14
N LEU A 326 24.18 -5.86 12.51
CA LEU A 326 24.55 -5.69 11.10
C LEU A 326 23.83 -6.68 10.16
N LEU A 327 22.94 -7.52 10.70
CA LEU A 327 22.35 -8.64 9.98
C LEU A 327 21.53 -8.18 8.76
N GLY A 328 21.95 -8.60 7.57
CA GLY A 328 21.36 -8.18 6.30
C GLY A 328 21.98 -6.92 5.67
N CYS A 329 22.82 -6.17 6.40
CA CYS A 329 23.66 -5.13 5.80
C CYS A 329 24.70 -5.73 4.85
N ASP A 330 25.19 -4.92 3.91
CA ASP A 330 26.34 -5.25 3.08
C ASP A 330 27.68 -5.21 3.87
N GLN A 331 28.78 -5.54 3.19
CA GLN A 331 30.14 -5.49 3.72
C GLN A 331 30.60 -4.08 4.21
N ASN A 332 29.90 -3.01 3.80
CA ASN A 332 30.16 -1.64 4.22
C ASN A 332 29.21 -1.19 5.35
N GLY A 333 28.33 -2.07 5.85
CA GLY A 333 27.32 -1.76 6.87
C GLY A 333 26.11 -0.98 6.35
N VAL A 334 25.83 -1.01 5.05
CA VAL A 334 24.66 -0.37 4.42
C VAL A 334 23.48 -1.33 4.42
N TYR A 335 22.34 -0.89 4.95
CA TYR A 335 21.09 -1.64 4.98
C TYR A 335 20.20 -1.21 3.81
N ASP A 336 20.49 -1.76 2.62
CA ASP A 336 19.74 -1.47 1.40
C ASP A 336 18.44 -2.30 1.31
N SER A 337 17.31 -1.63 1.07
CA SER A 337 16.00 -2.28 0.92
C SER A 337 15.81 -2.99 -0.42
N GLU A 338 16.62 -2.71 -1.44
CA GLU A 338 16.62 -3.49 -2.69
C GLU A 338 17.45 -4.77 -2.60
N ASN A 339 18.38 -4.87 -1.63
CA ASN A 339 19.16 -6.08 -1.39
C ASN A 339 18.29 -7.17 -0.72
N TYR A 340 18.17 -8.33 -1.36
CA TYR A 340 17.42 -9.46 -0.83
C TYR A 340 17.89 -9.93 0.56
N ALA A 341 19.16 -9.70 0.91
CA ALA A 341 19.70 -10.03 2.22
C ALA A 341 19.01 -9.26 3.37
N THR A 342 18.55 -8.02 3.17
CA THR A 342 17.81 -7.30 4.22
C THR A 342 16.44 -7.91 4.48
N MET A 343 15.71 -8.28 3.41
CA MET A 343 14.44 -9.03 3.50
C MET A 343 14.61 -10.40 4.14
N TYR A 344 15.62 -11.19 3.71
CA TYR A 344 15.84 -12.55 4.21
C TYR A 344 16.10 -12.59 5.71
N HIS A 345 16.79 -11.59 6.26
CA HIS A 345 17.18 -11.54 7.66
C HIS A 345 16.12 -10.96 8.62
N LEU A 346 14.95 -10.54 8.13
CA LEU A 346 13.86 -10.06 8.97
C LEU A 346 13.34 -11.14 9.93
N VAL A 347 12.84 -10.69 11.09
CA VAL A 347 12.46 -11.56 12.20
C VAL A 347 11.28 -12.46 11.81
N ASN A 348 11.49 -13.77 11.84
CA ASN A 348 10.51 -14.77 11.41
C ASN A 348 9.82 -15.53 12.57
N HIS A 349 10.39 -15.46 13.77
CA HIS A 349 9.98 -16.19 14.98
C HIS A 349 9.92 -17.72 14.86
N SER A 350 10.73 -18.34 13.99
CA SER A 350 10.80 -19.81 13.88
C SER A 350 11.00 -20.49 15.25
N GLU A 351 11.79 -19.88 16.14
CA GLU A 351 12.10 -20.37 17.50
C GLU A 351 10.91 -20.36 18.47
N LYS A 352 9.83 -19.63 18.15
CA LYS A 352 8.61 -19.53 18.97
C LYS A 352 7.39 -20.21 18.34
N ARG A 353 7.51 -20.73 17.11
CA ARG A 353 6.40 -21.34 16.37
C ARG A 353 6.27 -22.82 16.72
N SER A 354 5.06 -23.23 17.11
CA SER A 354 4.75 -24.65 17.28
C SER A 354 4.71 -25.37 15.91
N PRO A 355 4.92 -26.70 15.85
CA PRO A 355 4.75 -27.47 14.63
C PRO A 355 3.37 -27.28 13.98
N LYS A 356 2.33 -26.99 14.77
CA LYS A 356 0.96 -26.71 14.29
C LYS A 356 0.77 -25.33 13.66
N ASP A 357 1.68 -24.38 13.88
CA ASP A 357 1.76 -23.11 13.13
C ASP A 357 2.64 -23.24 11.88
N LEU A 358 3.72 -24.02 11.96
CA LEU A 358 4.62 -24.27 10.83
C LEU A 358 4.00 -25.17 9.75
N TRP A 359 3.18 -26.15 10.14
CA TRP A 359 2.53 -27.10 9.22
C TRP A 359 1.76 -26.44 8.06
N PRO A 360 0.78 -25.55 8.29
CA PRO A 360 0.07 -24.88 7.19
C PRO A 360 0.97 -23.97 6.35
N ARG A 361 2.05 -23.44 6.92
CA ARG A 361 3.05 -22.65 6.18
C ARG A 361 3.88 -23.55 5.26
N ALA A 362 4.25 -24.75 5.70
CA ALA A 362 5.00 -25.71 4.90
C ALA A 362 4.17 -26.28 3.74
N VAL A 363 2.89 -26.60 3.95
CA VAL A 363 1.98 -27.03 2.87
C VAL A 363 1.82 -25.91 1.82
N ASN A 364 1.63 -24.65 2.25
CA ASN A 364 1.57 -23.51 1.33
C ASN A 364 2.92 -23.30 0.62
N ALA A 365 4.05 -23.41 1.31
CA ALA A 365 5.39 -23.32 0.72
C ALA A 365 5.63 -24.38 -0.38
N VAL A 366 5.22 -25.64 -0.15
CA VAL A 366 5.32 -26.71 -1.17
C VAL A 366 4.35 -26.47 -2.34
N PHE A 367 3.15 -25.94 -2.09
CA PHE A 367 2.21 -25.55 -3.15
C PHE A 367 2.79 -24.43 -4.04
N LEU A 368 3.41 -23.43 -3.43
CA LEU A 368 4.08 -22.32 -4.12
C LEU A 368 5.36 -22.77 -4.85
N LEU A 369 6.15 -23.67 -4.25
CA LEU A 369 7.32 -24.29 -4.88
C LEU A 369 6.91 -25.09 -6.12
N LYS A 370 5.91 -25.99 -6.01
CA LYS A 370 5.40 -26.77 -7.13
C LYS A 370 4.68 -25.93 -8.19
N SER A 371 4.22 -24.74 -7.82
CA SER A 371 3.74 -23.71 -8.77
C SER A 371 4.91 -23.12 -9.55
N LEU A 372 6.00 -22.74 -8.86
CA LEU A 372 7.21 -22.17 -9.44
C LEU A 372 7.99 -23.17 -10.31
N MET A 373 8.00 -24.44 -9.94
CA MET A 373 8.61 -25.55 -10.69
C MET A 373 7.95 -25.84 -12.04
N GLN A 374 6.71 -25.37 -12.26
CA GLN A 374 6.03 -25.44 -13.55
C GLN A 374 6.33 -24.24 -14.46
N MET A 375 6.98 -23.19 -13.93
CA MET A 375 7.40 -21.99 -14.66
C MET A 375 8.88 -22.08 -15.05
N SER A 376 9.35 -21.18 -15.91
CA SER A 376 10.75 -21.09 -16.36
C SER A 376 11.69 -20.46 -15.32
N PHE A 377 11.51 -20.77 -14.03
CA PHE A 377 12.38 -20.30 -12.93
C PHE A 377 13.54 -21.27 -12.66
N PHE A 378 13.26 -22.57 -12.72
CA PHE A 378 14.26 -23.61 -12.55
C PHE A 378 14.92 -23.97 -13.89
N PRO A 379 16.16 -24.50 -13.87
CA PRO A 379 16.74 -25.17 -15.02
C PRO A 379 15.80 -26.25 -15.59
N PRO A 380 15.89 -26.53 -16.91
CA PRO A 380 15.18 -27.63 -17.54
C PRO A 380 15.41 -28.96 -16.80
N TYR A 381 14.47 -29.89 -16.92
CA TYR A 381 14.68 -31.26 -16.48
C TYR A 381 15.68 -31.96 -17.41
N THR A 382 16.57 -32.76 -16.84
CA THR A 382 17.52 -33.62 -17.56
C THR A 382 17.40 -35.06 -17.05
N GLU A 383 17.74 -36.04 -17.89
CA GLU A 383 17.64 -37.47 -17.57
C GLU A 383 18.85 -38.01 -16.78
N ASP A 384 19.83 -37.15 -16.47
CA ASP A 384 20.97 -37.51 -15.62
C ASP A 384 20.55 -37.56 -14.15
N GLU A 385 20.78 -38.69 -13.48
CA GLU A 385 20.36 -38.90 -12.09
C GLU A 385 21.03 -37.92 -11.11
N GLY A 386 22.27 -37.50 -11.38
CA GLY A 386 23.01 -36.55 -10.56
C GLY A 386 22.46 -35.13 -10.69
N GLU A 387 22.17 -34.69 -11.91
CA GLU A 387 21.51 -33.41 -12.16
C GLU A 387 20.07 -33.39 -11.64
N ALA A 388 19.32 -34.48 -11.79
CA ALA A 388 17.96 -34.60 -11.25
C ALA A 388 17.93 -34.58 -9.71
N GLN A 389 18.87 -35.26 -9.05
CA GLN A 389 19.03 -35.21 -7.60
C GLN A 389 19.44 -33.81 -7.13
N LYS A 390 20.39 -33.16 -7.83
CA LYS A 390 20.77 -31.76 -7.56
C LYS A 390 19.58 -30.81 -7.72
N ARG A 391 18.80 -30.94 -8.80
CA ARG A 391 17.60 -30.11 -9.04
C ARG A 391 16.56 -30.28 -7.94
N THR A 392 16.43 -31.48 -7.38
CA THR A 392 15.56 -31.76 -6.23
C THR A 392 16.09 -31.11 -4.95
N HIS A 393 17.40 -31.19 -4.68
CA HIS A 393 18.05 -30.51 -3.57
C HIS A 393 17.88 -28.98 -3.65
N ASP A 394 18.18 -28.39 -4.81
CA ASP A 394 18.05 -26.94 -5.01
C ASP A 394 16.58 -26.48 -5.00
N ALA A 395 15.61 -27.33 -5.38
CA ALA A 395 14.19 -27.08 -5.16
C ALA A 395 13.80 -27.09 -3.66
N CYS A 396 14.36 -27.99 -2.85
CA CYS A 396 14.15 -27.98 -1.39
C CYS A 396 14.66 -26.68 -0.75
N TYR A 397 15.83 -26.21 -1.19
CA TYR A 397 16.41 -24.93 -0.77
C TYR A 397 15.54 -23.73 -1.17
N ILE A 398 15.11 -23.63 -2.45
CA ILE A 398 14.18 -22.58 -2.89
C ILE A 398 12.85 -22.64 -2.12
N GLY A 399 12.33 -23.83 -1.81
CA GLY A 399 11.16 -23.99 -0.95
C GLY A 399 11.40 -23.52 0.49
N GLY A 400 12.61 -23.74 1.03
CA GLY A 400 13.02 -23.23 2.33
C GLY A 400 12.95 -21.70 2.41
N HIS A 401 13.36 -20.99 1.35
CA HIS A 401 13.15 -19.54 1.24
C HIS A 401 11.66 -19.16 1.27
N ILE A 402 10.79 -19.88 0.56
CA ILE A 402 9.34 -19.61 0.57
C ILE A 402 8.76 -19.84 1.99
N LEU A 403 9.15 -20.92 2.67
CA LEU A 403 8.71 -21.22 4.03
C LEU A 403 9.22 -20.19 5.06
N ARG A 404 10.46 -19.72 4.91
CA ARG A 404 11.03 -18.63 5.71
C ARG A 404 10.22 -17.33 5.53
N HIS A 405 9.89 -16.97 4.28
CA HIS A 405 9.06 -15.80 3.98
C HIS A 405 7.63 -15.92 4.51
N LEU A 406 7.02 -17.11 4.43
CA LEU A 406 5.71 -17.39 5.06
C LEU A 406 5.73 -17.32 6.60
N GLN A 407 6.90 -17.33 7.24
CA GLN A 407 7.06 -17.10 8.68
C GLN A 407 7.30 -15.62 9.01
N MET A 408 8.12 -14.89 8.23
CA MET A 408 8.38 -13.46 8.50
C MET A 408 7.28 -12.51 8.03
N LEU A 409 6.57 -12.79 6.92
CA LEU A 409 5.59 -11.86 6.36
C LEU A 409 4.47 -11.43 7.33
N PRO A 410 3.87 -12.31 8.18
CA PRO A 410 2.87 -11.89 9.17
C PRO A 410 3.37 -10.87 10.20
N CYS A 411 4.69 -10.73 10.38
CA CYS A 411 5.31 -9.85 11.37
C CYS A 411 5.96 -8.60 10.74
N ASN A 412 6.24 -8.62 9.42
CA ASN A 412 7.03 -7.57 8.74
C ASN A 412 6.39 -7.04 7.44
N ALA A 413 5.34 -7.68 6.90
CA ALA A 413 4.60 -7.12 5.76
C ALA A 413 3.79 -5.90 6.20
N HIS A 414 3.78 -4.87 5.35
CA HIS A 414 3.04 -3.63 5.58
C HIS A 414 1.89 -3.52 4.57
N GLU A 415 0.77 -2.99 5.05
CA GLU A 415 -0.37 -2.57 4.24
C GLU A 415 0.09 -1.51 3.21
N VAL A 416 -0.22 -1.73 1.93
CA VAL A 416 -0.25 -0.70 0.89
C VAL A 416 -1.69 -0.24 0.76
N SER A 417 -1.90 1.06 0.91
CA SER A 417 -3.23 1.62 1.15
C SER A 417 -3.55 2.83 0.27
N GLU A 418 -4.85 3.07 0.09
CA GLU A 418 -5.39 4.29 -0.50
C GLU A 418 -6.43 4.95 0.40
N MET A 419 -6.60 6.27 0.29
CA MET A 419 -7.65 7.02 0.99
C MET A 419 -8.77 7.38 0.01
N GLN A 420 -9.94 6.79 0.20
CA GLN A 420 -11.16 7.15 -0.51
C GLN A 420 -11.80 8.39 0.12
N VAL A 421 -11.57 9.54 -0.51
CA VAL A 421 -11.96 10.88 -0.04
C VAL A 421 -13.42 11.17 -0.34
N ASN A 422 -14.26 11.33 0.68
CA ASN A 422 -15.63 11.80 0.52
C ASN A 422 -15.64 13.34 0.41
N ILE A 423 -15.67 13.87 -0.82
CA ILE A 423 -15.65 15.32 -1.09
C ILE A 423 -16.83 16.07 -0.43
N GLN A 424 -17.98 15.41 -0.21
CA GLN A 424 -19.18 16.05 0.33
C GLN A 424 -19.18 16.06 1.86
N GLU A 425 -18.69 14.99 2.48
CA GLU A 425 -18.63 14.81 3.94
C GLU A 425 -17.23 14.28 4.30
N PRO A 426 -16.19 15.14 4.38
CA PRO A 426 -14.80 14.71 4.49
C PRO A 426 -14.46 13.79 5.66
N SER A 427 -15.19 13.94 6.78
CA SER A 427 -15.12 13.08 7.96
C SER A 427 -15.59 11.63 7.73
N GLN A 428 -16.18 11.31 6.56
CA GLN A 428 -16.53 9.96 6.12
C GLN A 428 -15.59 9.42 5.03
N SER A 429 -14.43 10.05 4.83
CA SER A 429 -13.33 9.48 4.04
C SER A 429 -12.78 8.23 4.73
N GLN A 430 -12.36 7.23 3.96
CA GLN A 430 -11.95 5.91 4.49
C GLN A 430 -10.64 5.48 3.85
N THR A 431 -9.72 4.92 4.65
CA THR A 431 -8.53 4.23 4.14
C THR A 431 -8.89 2.78 3.82
N LEU A 432 -8.42 2.27 2.69
CA LEU A 432 -8.56 0.87 2.26
C LEU A 432 -7.18 0.25 2.01
N GLU A 433 -7.00 -1.01 2.42
CA GLU A 433 -5.91 -1.85 1.94
C GLU A 433 -6.16 -2.20 0.47
N ILE A 434 -5.15 -1.95 -0.38
CA ILE A 434 -5.14 -2.30 -1.81
C ILE A 434 -4.10 -3.38 -2.15
N GLY A 435 -3.30 -3.78 -1.16
CA GLY A 435 -2.34 -4.87 -1.24
C GLY A 435 -1.38 -4.85 -0.05
N SER A 436 -0.41 -5.76 -0.03
CA SER A 436 0.64 -5.78 0.99
C SER A 436 2.02 -5.78 0.34
N ALA A 437 2.98 -5.11 0.95
CA ALA A 437 4.36 -5.02 0.50
C ALA A 437 5.34 -5.32 1.64
N ILE A 438 6.62 -5.51 1.30
CA ILE A 438 7.70 -5.66 2.28
C ILE A 438 8.66 -4.47 2.14
N TYR A 439 8.97 -3.83 3.26
CA TYR A 439 9.83 -2.65 3.33
C TYR A 439 10.84 -2.87 4.47
N PRO A 440 12.03 -3.44 4.19
CA PRO A 440 12.97 -3.89 5.23
C PRO A 440 13.25 -2.85 6.32
N VAL A 441 13.50 -1.59 5.93
CA VAL A 441 13.78 -0.50 6.87
C VAL A 441 12.59 -0.15 7.78
N LEU A 442 11.36 -0.24 7.27
CA LEU A 442 10.16 0.01 8.06
C LEU A 442 9.90 -1.14 9.06
N SER A 443 10.33 -2.35 8.71
CA SER A 443 10.25 -3.53 9.58
C SER A 443 11.25 -3.50 10.75
N LEU A 444 12.21 -2.56 10.76
CA LEU A 444 13.07 -2.27 11.91
C LEU A 444 12.42 -1.34 12.95
N ILE A 445 11.27 -0.73 12.65
CA ILE A 445 10.65 0.30 13.51
C ILE A 445 9.70 -0.35 14.52
N ASN A 446 10.15 -0.43 15.78
CA ASN A 446 9.46 -1.11 16.88
C ASN A 446 8.07 -0.54 17.23
N HIS A 447 7.31 -1.29 18.02
CA HIS A 447 5.93 -0.98 18.35
C HIS A 447 5.74 -0.08 19.59
N SER A 448 4.83 0.90 19.48
CA SER A 448 4.14 1.51 20.62
C SER A 448 2.63 1.66 20.38
N CYS A 449 1.85 1.46 21.44
CA CYS A 449 0.42 1.78 21.44
C CYS A 449 0.16 3.30 21.41
N ASP A 450 1.19 4.10 21.71
CA ASP A 450 1.31 5.55 21.54
C ASP A 450 2.52 5.83 20.62
N PRO A 451 2.34 5.82 19.28
CA PRO A 451 3.45 5.90 18.33
C PRO A 451 4.04 7.32 18.22
N SER A 452 5.33 7.40 17.90
CA SER A 452 6.04 8.64 17.52
C SER A 452 6.02 8.90 16.01
N VAL A 453 5.73 7.89 15.19
CA VAL A 453 5.65 8.00 13.72
C VAL A 453 4.31 7.49 13.13
N VAL A 454 4.08 7.75 11.85
CA VAL A 454 2.99 7.20 11.04
C VAL A 454 3.45 6.93 9.60
N ARG A 455 2.88 5.90 8.97
CA ARG A 455 3.16 5.48 7.58
C ARG A 455 2.05 5.94 6.61
N HIS A 456 2.42 6.32 5.39
CA HIS A 456 1.48 6.62 4.29
C HIS A 456 2.04 6.16 2.94
N SER A 457 1.18 5.60 2.08
CA SER A 457 1.57 5.01 0.78
C SER A 457 1.58 6.04 -0.35
N TYR A 458 2.64 6.08 -1.15
CA TYR A 458 2.86 6.99 -2.29
C TYR A 458 3.24 6.16 -3.53
N GLY A 459 2.25 5.82 -4.35
CA GLY A 459 2.39 4.72 -5.30
C GLY A 459 2.67 3.42 -4.53
N ASP A 460 3.81 2.81 -4.84
CA ASP A 460 4.40 1.63 -4.20
C ASP A 460 5.44 1.97 -3.10
N VAL A 461 5.76 3.24 -2.87
CA VAL A 461 6.71 3.70 -1.83
C VAL A 461 5.96 4.06 -0.54
N CYS A 462 6.38 3.51 0.60
CA CYS A 462 5.79 3.86 1.89
C CYS A 462 6.64 4.91 2.63
N ILE A 463 6.02 6.01 3.06
CA ILE A 463 6.70 7.15 3.69
C ILE A 463 6.32 7.25 5.17
N VAL A 464 7.35 7.17 6.03
CA VAL A 464 7.26 7.34 7.48
C VAL A 464 7.43 8.83 7.84
N ARG A 465 6.59 9.35 8.73
CA ARG A 465 6.67 10.75 9.23
C ARG A 465 6.44 10.81 10.73
N SER A 466 7.12 11.72 11.42
CA SER A 466 6.91 11.94 12.85
C SER A 466 5.55 12.61 13.12
N ILE A 467 4.88 12.14 14.17
CA ILE A 467 3.63 12.68 14.73
C ILE A 467 3.77 12.99 16.22
N ARG A 468 5.01 13.12 16.70
CA ARG A 468 5.42 13.60 18.01
C ARG A 468 6.73 14.39 17.88
N ASN A 469 7.08 15.15 18.91
CA ASN A 469 8.47 15.48 19.19
C ASN A 469 9.26 14.18 19.40
N ILE A 470 10.43 14.06 18.77
CA ILE A 470 11.37 12.94 18.93
C ILE A 470 12.74 13.53 19.27
N SER A 471 13.34 13.05 20.34
CA SER A 471 14.64 13.51 20.85
C SER A 471 15.79 12.78 20.15
N LYS A 472 17.00 13.35 20.12
CA LYS A 472 18.16 12.64 19.59
C LYS A 472 18.47 11.41 20.46
N GLY A 473 18.39 10.23 19.88
CA GLY A 473 18.55 8.95 20.57
C GLY A 473 17.26 8.41 21.22
N GLU A 474 16.11 9.05 20.98
CA GLU A 474 14.80 8.45 21.25
C GLU A 474 14.43 7.49 20.11
N GLU A 475 13.79 6.37 20.45
CA GLU A 475 13.43 5.32 19.50
C GLU A 475 12.28 5.77 18.57
N LEU A 476 12.36 5.39 17.30
CA LEU A 476 11.25 5.52 16.36
C LEU A 476 10.26 4.39 16.64
N LEU A 477 9.03 4.76 17.00
CA LEU A 477 8.01 3.81 17.47
C LEU A 477 6.73 3.98 16.64
N ASP A 478 6.32 2.91 15.98
CA ASP A 478 5.17 2.87 15.08
C ASP A 478 4.05 2.00 15.66
N ASN A 479 2.89 1.96 15.01
CA ASN A 479 1.76 1.17 15.44
C ASN A 479 1.52 -0.08 14.57
N TYR A 480 1.25 -1.20 15.25
CA TYR A 480 1.03 -2.54 14.68
C TYR A 480 -0.46 -2.95 14.82
N GLY A 481 -1.37 -1.99 14.63
CA GLY A 481 -2.83 -2.20 14.79
C GLY A 481 -3.30 -2.25 16.25
N ALA A 482 -2.60 -1.60 17.17
CA ALA A 482 -2.88 -1.62 18.61
C ALA A 482 -2.79 -0.22 19.24
N LEU A 483 -3.59 0.74 18.77
CA LEU A 483 -3.63 2.11 19.29
C LEU A 483 -4.33 2.18 20.66
N TYR A 484 -3.72 2.85 21.65
CA TYR A 484 -4.30 2.98 22.99
C TYR A 484 -5.66 3.71 23.06
N PRO A 485 -5.95 4.77 22.26
CA PRO A 485 -7.18 5.55 22.44
C PRO A 485 -8.45 4.81 21.99
N VAL A 486 -8.33 3.70 21.26
CA VAL A 486 -9.46 2.96 20.66
C VAL A 486 -9.48 1.47 21.01
N MET A 487 -8.47 0.95 21.72
CA MET A 487 -8.36 -0.49 22.00
C MET A 487 -7.82 -0.74 23.41
N GLU A 488 -8.58 -1.48 24.22
CA GLU A 488 -8.27 -1.74 25.63
C GLU A 488 -6.97 -2.53 25.83
N TYR A 489 -6.27 -2.30 26.94
CA TYR A 489 -4.99 -2.95 27.27
C TYR A 489 -4.99 -4.49 27.09
N PRO A 490 -5.97 -5.28 27.58
CA PRO A 490 -5.97 -6.73 27.41
C PRO A 490 -6.08 -7.15 25.95
N VAL A 491 -6.80 -6.37 25.14
CA VAL A 491 -6.97 -6.61 23.70
C VAL A 491 -5.66 -6.27 22.96
N ARG A 492 -5.01 -5.14 23.29
CA ARG A 492 -3.70 -4.76 22.73
C ARG A 492 -2.66 -5.84 22.98
N GLN A 493 -2.51 -6.28 24.24
CA GLN A 493 -1.54 -7.32 24.58
C GLN A 493 -1.85 -8.66 23.89
N LYS A 494 -3.13 -9.09 23.86
CA LYS A 494 -3.53 -10.35 23.19
C LYS A 494 -3.26 -10.32 21.69
N HIS A 495 -3.49 -9.19 21.02
CA HIS A 495 -3.18 -9.00 19.59
C HIS A 495 -1.68 -9.10 19.32
N LEU A 496 -0.89 -8.27 20.01
CA LEU A 496 0.55 -8.17 19.81
C LEU A 496 1.27 -9.49 20.13
N LYS A 497 0.90 -10.15 21.23
CA LYS A 497 1.46 -11.45 21.63
C LYS A 497 1.12 -12.57 20.63
N LYS A 498 -0.05 -12.53 19.99
CA LYS A 498 -0.48 -13.53 18.99
C LYS A 498 0.26 -13.38 17.65
N GLN A 499 0.47 -12.16 17.17
CA GLN A 499 1.01 -11.91 15.83
C GLN A 499 2.52 -11.63 15.82
N TYR A 500 3.04 -10.97 16.86
CA TYR A 500 4.41 -10.48 16.95
C TYR A 500 5.20 -11.06 18.13
N PHE A 501 4.61 -11.98 18.90
CA PHE A 501 5.31 -12.79 19.91
C PHE A 501 6.07 -12.00 21.00
N PHE A 502 5.54 -10.82 21.40
CA PHE A 502 6.02 -10.00 22.52
C PHE A 502 4.86 -9.44 23.36
N ASP A 503 5.15 -9.00 24.58
CA ASP A 503 4.23 -8.24 25.45
C ASP A 503 4.69 -6.78 25.49
N CYS A 504 3.79 -5.84 25.21
CA CYS A 504 4.13 -4.43 24.99
C CYS A 504 4.36 -3.67 26.30
N GLN A 505 5.52 -3.01 26.41
CA GLN A 505 5.94 -2.22 27.58
C GLN A 505 5.94 -0.70 27.33
N CYS A 506 5.19 -0.20 26.34
CA CYS A 506 5.09 1.25 26.12
C CYS A 506 4.37 1.95 27.29
N GLU A 507 4.55 3.27 27.43
CA GLU A 507 3.99 4.06 28.54
C GLU A 507 2.48 3.85 28.71
N ALA A 508 1.72 3.88 27.61
CA ALA A 508 0.27 3.65 27.59
C ALA A 508 -0.16 2.26 28.07
N CYS A 509 0.73 1.27 28.04
CA CYS A 509 0.50 -0.07 28.57
C CYS A 509 0.93 -0.18 30.04
N ILE A 510 2.11 0.35 30.41
CA ILE A 510 2.59 0.36 31.81
C ILE A 510 1.64 1.17 32.72
N LYS A 511 1.22 2.36 32.27
CA LYS A 511 0.31 3.25 33.01
C LYS A 511 -1.18 2.94 32.77
N ASN A 512 -1.51 1.87 32.04
CA ASN A 512 -2.86 1.47 31.61
C ASN A 512 -3.75 2.66 31.22
N TRP A 513 -3.35 3.40 30.17
CA TRP A 513 -4.04 4.63 29.78
C TRP A 513 -5.50 4.38 29.32
N PRO A 514 -6.44 5.28 29.68
CA PRO A 514 -7.84 5.22 29.26
C PRO A 514 -8.01 5.30 27.74
N LEU A 515 -9.17 4.86 27.26
CA LEU A 515 -9.64 5.11 25.89
C LEU A 515 -9.91 6.61 25.69
N TYR A 516 -9.95 7.06 24.43
CA TYR A 516 -10.16 8.47 24.07
C TYR A 516 -11.40 9.08 24.72
N VAL A 517 -12.49 8.32 24.78
CA VAL A 517 -13.78 8.75 25.33
C VAL A 517 -13.74 8.99 26.84
N ASP A 518 -12.79 8.36 27.54
CA ASP A 518 -12.62 8.44 29.00
C ASP A 518 -11.49 9.38 29.43
N ILE A 519 -10.81 10.06 28.47
CA ILE A 519 -9.81 11.09 28.79
C ILE A 519 -10.53 12.33 29.38
N PRO A 520 -10.18 12.78 30.61
CA PRO A 520 -10.75 14.00 31.19
C PRO A 520 -10.50 15.22 30.32
N LYS A 521 -11.54 16.05 30.12
CA LYS A 521 -11.51 17.25 29.25
C LYS A 521 -11.55 18.57 30.04
N ASP A 522 -11.77 18.48 31.34
CA ASP A 522 -11.84 19.58 32.30
C ASP A 522 -10.50 19.87 33.01
N VAL A 523 -9.55 18.93 32.97
CA VAL A 523 -8.22 19.03 33.59
C VAL A 523 -7.13 18.81 32.55
N ILE A 524 -6.10 19.66 32.57
CA ILE A 524 -4.87 19.55 31.80
C ILE A 524 -3.72 19.31 32.77
N ASN A 525 -2.91 18.29 32.49
CA ASN A 525 -1.78 17.92 33.32
C ASN A 525 -0.50 18.44 32.67
N PHE A 526 0.22 19.36 33.31
CA PHE A 526 1.50 19.86 32.82
C PHE A 526 2.67 19.08 33.43
N TYR A 527 3.82 19.07 32.76
CA TYR A 527 5.03 18.43 33.30
C TYR A 527 5.64 19.24 34.46
N CYS A 528 6.05 18.54 35.52
CA CYS A 528 6.79 19.15 36.61
C CYS A 528 8.23 19.48 36.21
N GLU A 529 8.67 20.71 36.48
CA GLU A 529 10.02 21.22 36.16
C GLU A 529 11.14 20.55 36.99
N ARG A 530 10.79 19.82 38.07
CA ARG A 530 11.75 19.12 38.95
C ARG A 530 11.80 17.60 38.77
N CYS A 531 10.69 16.94 38.46
CA CYS A 531 10.60 15.48 38.41
C CYS A 531 9.84 14.91 37.20
N HIS A 532 9.37 15.77 36.29
CA HIS A 532 8.51 15.41 35.15
C HIS A 532 7.19 14.69 35.50
N GLY A 533 6.77 14.73 36.78
CA GLY A 533 5.44 14.33 37.24
C GLY A 533 4.32 15.28 36.79
N CYS A 534 3.10 15.02 37.25
CA CYS A 534 1.88 15.73 36.92
C CYS A 534 1.66 16.99 37.78
N VAL A 535 1.53 18.15 37.11
CA VAL A 535 0.97 19.39 37.68
C VAL A 535 -0.45 19.58 37.11
N PRO A 536 -1.51 19.26 37.86
CA PRO A 536 -2.88 19.37 37.39
C PRO A 536 -3.32 20.84 37.34
N VAL A 537 -4.06 21.20 36.30
CA VAL A 537 -4.61 22.54 36.08
C VAL A 537 -6.02 22.39 35.50
N PRO A 538 -7.03 23.17 35.92
CA PRO A 538 -8.32 23.20 35.23
C PRO A 538 -8.19 23.66 33.77
N SER A 539 -9.28 23.54 33.01
CA SER A 539 -9.35 23.97 31.60
C SER A 539 -8.71 25.36 31.35
N LEU A 540 -8.05 25.54 30.20
CA LEU A 540 -7.25 26.75 29.91
C LEU A 540 -8.03 28.07 30.08
N GLY A 541 -9.35 28.05 29.86
CA GLY A 541 -10.22 29.22 30.08
C GLY A 541 -10.39 29.59 31.55
N GLN A 542 -10.54 28.61 32.43
CA GLN A 542 -10.64 28.80 33.88
C GLN A 542 -9.28 29.15 34.51
N ALA A 543 -8.20 28.57 33.98
CA ALA A 543 -6.87 28.69 34.57
C ALA A 543 -6.08 29.96 34.17
N ARG A 544 -6.63 30.85 33.32
CA ARG A 544 -5.90 32.03 32.76
C ARG A 544 -5.22 32.95 33.78
N GLN A 545 -5.69 32.96 35.03
CA GLN A 545 -5.16 33.79 36.12
C GLN A 545 -4.32 33.00 37.15
N MET A 546 -4.14 31.68 36.98
CA MET A 546 -3.36 30.86 37.90
C MET A 546 -1.85 31.10 37.75
N GLU A 547 -1.17 31.42 38.84
CA GLU A 547 0.25 31.75 38.82
C GLU A 547 1.16 30.57 39.15
N SER A 548 0.78 29.75 40.14
CA SER A 548 1.54 28.59 40.61
C SER A 548 0.62 27.42 40.93
N MET A 549 1.08 26.20 40.66
CA MET A 549 0.39 24.95 41.00
C MET A 549 1.41 23.89 41.48
N ALA A 550 0.94 22.97 42.31
CA ALA A 550 1.76 21.90 42.91
C ALA A 550 1.78 20.63 42.05
N CYS A 551 2.95 20.01 41.93
CA CYS A 551 3.11 18.65 41.41
C CYS A 551 2.55 17.60 42.37
N LYS A 552 1.76 16.64 41.87
CA LYS A 552 1.13 15.57 42.67
C LYS A 552 2.14 14.63 43.32
N GLU A 553 3.27 14.38 42.67
CA GLU A 553 4.25 13.35 43.03
C GLU A 553 5.34 13.86 43.97
N CYS A 554 5.73 15.14 43.88
CA CYS A 554 6.82 15.70 44.70
C CYS A 554 6.45 16.97 45.48
N GLY A 555 5.21 17.48 45.37
CA GLY A 555 4.74 18.67 46.07
C GLY A 555 5.40 19.99 45.64
N HIS A 556 6.34 19.96 44.68
CA HIS A 556 6.99 21.16 44.18
C HIS A 556 5.96 22.08 43.51
N HIS A 557 5.94 23.34 43.96
CA HIS A 557 5.13 24.40 43.37
C HIS A 557 5.99 25.13 42.32
N GLN A 558 5.49 25.20 41.08
CA GLN A 558 6.18 25.86 39.96
C GLN A 558 5.29 26.93 39.32
N ASN A 559 5.88 27.90 38.61
CA ASN A 559 5.09 28.90 37.88
C ASN A 559 4.38 28.23 36.69
N ILE A 560 3.06 28.22 36.71
CA ILE A 560 2.25 27.54 35.69
C ILE A 560 1.71 28.50 34.62
N ARG A 561 1.63 29.80 34.94
CA ARG A 561 1.11 30.86 34.06
C ARG A 561 1.84 30.91 32.72
N GLY A 562 3.18 30.79 32.75
CA GLY A 562 4.01 30.77 31.55
C GLY A 562 3.80 29.54 30.65
N GLN A 563 3.23 28.45 31.17
CA GLN A 563 2.91 27.24 30.41
C GLN A 563 1.48 27.31 29.85
N ILE A 564 0.52 27.76 30.68
CA ILE A 564 -0.88 28.03 30.29
C ILE A 564 -0.96 29.02 29.12
N LEU A 565 -0.19 30.12 29.17
CA LEU A 565 -0.16 31.13 28.10
C LEU A 565 0.44 30.60 26.79
N LYS A 566 1.39 29.66 26.84
CA LYS A 566 2.00 29.07 25.63
C LYS A 566 1.03 28.15 24.88
N VAL A 567 0.31 27.29 25.60
CA VAL A 567 -0.68 26.39 24.99
C VAL A 567 -1.93 27.18 24.59
N GLY A 568 -2.48 27.98 25.51
CA GLY A 568 -3.69 28.77 25.27
C GLY A 568 -3.54 29.87 24.23
N GLY A 569 -2.32 30.35 23.96
CA GLY A 569 -2.03 31.29 22.88
C GLY A 569 -2.00 30.67 21.49
N LEU A 570 -2.01 29.33 21.37
CA LEU A 570 -2.09 28.61 20.09
C LEU A 570 -3.46 27.96 19.85
N GLU A 571 -4.26 27.78 20.91
CA GLU A 571 -5.53 27.03 20.88
C GLU A 571 -6.51 27.53 19.80
N GLU A 572 -6.67 28.84 19.62
CA GLU A 572 -7.58 29.41 18.60
C GLU A 572 -7.17 29.03 17.16
N GLY A 573 -5.89 29.21 16.82
CA GLY A 573 -5.35 28.85 15.51
C GLY A 573 -5.26 27.33 15.27
N TYR A 574 -5.14 26.55 16.34
CA TYR A 574 -5.25 25.09 16.33
C TYR A 574 -6.68 24.63 16.03
N GLN A 575 -7.69 25.16 16.74
CA GLN A 575 -9.10 24.81 16.52
C GLN A 575 -9.58 25.24 15.12
N GLU A 576 -9.12 26.39 14.62
CA GLU A 576 -9.34 26.81 13.22
C GLU A 576 -8.77 25.78 12.23
N ALA A 577 -7.52 25.34 12.43
CA ALA A 577 -6.85 24.36 11.58
C ALA A 577 -7.50 22.97 11.65
N LEU A 578 -7.91 22.53 12.85
CA LEU A 578 -8.62 21.26 13.08
C LEU A 578 -9.94 21.22 12.30
N HIS A 579 -10.76 22.28 12.42
CA HIS A 579 -12.02 22.41 11.69
C HIS A 579 -11.80 22.41 10.17
N LYS A 580 -10.77 23.12 9.70
CA LYS A 580 -10.35 23.19 8.28
C LYS A 580 -10.01 21.81 7.69
N VAL A 581 -9.33 20.94 8.44
CA VAL A 581 -9.05 19.56 8.01
C VAL A 581 -10.31 18.69 8.03
N ILE A 582 -11.03 18.65 9.16
CA ILE A 582 -12.14 17.70 9.38
C ILE A 582 -13.33 17.98 8.46
N PHE A 583 -13.63 19.25 8.18
CA PHE A 583 -14.83 19.65 7.42
C PHE A 583 -14.53 20.32 6.07
N GLY A 584 -13.29 20.76 5.83
CA GLY A 584 -12.94 21.58 4.66
C GLY A 584 -11.98 20.96 3.64
N LEU A 585 -11.39 19.78 3.92
CA LEU A 585 -10.28 19.19 3.14
C LEU A 585 -9.06 20.13 2.99
N ASP A 586 -8.95 21.17 3.83
CA ASP A 586 -7.82 22.10 3.77
C ASP A 586 -6.59 21.46 4.40
N VAL A 587 -5.74 20.91 3.53
CA VAL A 587 -4.43 20.37 3.87
C VAL A 587 -3.30 21.30 3.43
N SER A 588 -3.55 22.61 3.33
CA SER A 588 -2.55 23.60 2.93
C SER A 588 -1.30 23.60 3.85
N ARG A 589 -0.22 24.22 3.37
CA ARG A 589 1.04 24.32 4.14
C ARG A 589 0.84 25.10 5.45
N ASP A 590 -0.02 26.11 5.46
CA ASP A 590 -0.35 26.90 6.67
C ASP A 590 -1.13 26.08 7.70
N THR A 591 -2.22 25.42 7.27
CA THR A 591 -3.06 24.61 8.15
C THR A 591 -2.28 23.45 8.78
N LEU A 592 -1.43 22.75 8.01
CA LEU A 592 -0.52 21.73 8.56
C LEU A 592 0.55 22.33 9.50
N ALA A 593 1.11 23.51 9.19
CA ALA A 593 2.11 24.16 10.04
C ALA A 593 1.54 24.56 11.41
N ARG A 594 0.29 25.03 11.47
CA ARG A 594 -0.41 25.35 12.73
C ARG A 594 -0.59 24.13 13.62
N LEU A 595 -1.06 23.01 13.05
CA LEU A 595 -1.20 21.75 13.79
C LEU A 595 0.15 21.27 14.33
N VAL A 596 1.20 21.23 13.49
CA VAL A 596 2.54 20.83 13.91
C VAL A 596 3.13 21.79 14.97
N GLN A 597 2.84 23.10 14.90
CA GLN A 597 3.25 24.06 15.92
C GLN A 597 2.55 23.82 17.26
N TYR A 598 1.24 23.55 17.26
CA TYR A 598 0.47 23.23 18.46
C TYR A 598 1.01 21.94 19.12
N LEU A 599 1.10 20.85 18.36
CA LEU A 599 1.62 19.57 18.82
C LEU A 599 3.02 19.70 19.45
N ARG A 600 3.94 20.41 18.79
CA ARG A 600 5.31 20.66 19.30
C ARG A 600 5.34 21.34 20.66
N VAL A 601 4.39 22.22 20.96
CA VAL A 601 4.26 22.92 22.24
C VAL A 601 3.55 22.06 23.28
N VAL A 602 2.52 21.31 22.90
CA VAL A 602 1.79 20.38 23.76
C VAL A 602 2.71 19.25 24.24
N ASP A 603 3.38 18.53 23.34
CA ASP A 603 4.33 17.45 23.69
C ASP A 603 5.42 17.88 24.67
N LYS A 604 5.84 19.17 24.60
CA LYS A 604 6.91 19.71 25.44
C LYS A 604 6.44 20.11 26.84
N HIS A 605 5.15 20.35 27.04
CA HIS A 605 4.62 20.98 28.26
C HIS A 605 3.48 20.21 28.94
N VAL A 606 2.76 19.35 28.23
CA VAL A 606 1.56 18.65 28.70
C VAL A 606 1.83 17.15 28.84
N HIS A 607 1.64 16.62 30.05
CA HIS A 607 1.69 15.20 30.34
C HIS A 607 0.46 14.48 29.75
N ARG A 608 0.72 13.36 29.08
CA ARG A 608 -0.26 12.59 28.29
C ARG A 608 -0.86 11.43 29.12
N PRO A 609 -2.04 10.88 28.80
CA PRO A 609 -2.88 11.18 27.64
C PRO A 609 -3.61 12.53 27.79
N PHE A 610 -3.91 13.16 26.66
CA PHE A 610 -4.64 14.43 26.57
C PHE A 610 -5.42 14.47 25.25
N SER A 611 -6.68 14.90 25.25
CA SER A 611 -7.55 14.79 24.07
C SER A 611 -7.01 15.61 22.89
N SER A 612 -6.67 16.89 23.10
CA SER A 612 -6.20 17.76 22.02
C SER A 612 -4.84 17.35 21.44
N HIS A 613 -4.02 16.58 22.17
CA HIS A 613 -2.84 15.93 21.60
C HIS A 613 -3.27 14.89 20.55
N ASN A 614 -4.19 13.99 20.92
CA ASN A 614 -4.68 12.94 20.03
C ASN A 614 -5.45 13.53 18.83
N ASP A 615 -6.33 14.51 19.08
CA ASP A 615 -7.10 15.21 18.04
C ASP A 615 -6.16 15.89 17.02
N CYS A 616 -5.08 16.53 17.49
CA CYS A 616 -4.06 17.14 16.64
C CYS A 616 -3.23 16.11 15.87
N GLN A 617 -2.87 14.98 16.49
CA GLN A 617 -2.21 13.86 15.80
C GLN A 617 -3.08 13.31 14.66
N GLU A 618 -4.36 13.02 14.90
CA GLU A 618 -5.26 12.52 13.86
C GLU A 618 -5.44 13.54 12.72
N ALA A 619 -5.57 14.84 13.03
CA ALA A 619 -5.62 15.89 12.00
C ALA A 619 -4.33 15.94 11.15
N ILE A 620 -3.15 15.78 11.76
CA ILE A 620 -1.86 15.71 11.04
C ILE A 620 -1.79 14.45 10.17
N LYS A 621 -2.27 13.30 10.65
CA LYS A 621 -2.36 12.06 9.85
C LYS A 621 -3.29 12.27 8.65
N MET A 622 -4.48 12.83 8.84
CA MET A 622 -5.39 13.17 7.73
C MET A 622 -4.72 14.11 6.72
N CYS A 623 -3.99 15.15 7.17
CA CYS A 623 -3.21 16.02 6.30
C CYS A 623 -2.12 15.30 5.47
N TYR A 624 -1.60 14.17 5.94
CA TYR A 624 -0.66 13.35 5.19
C TYR A 624 -1.36 12.33 4.28
N ALA A 625 -2.45 11.70 4.73
CA ALA A 625 -3.24 10.75 3.95
C ALA A 625 -3.86 11.40 2.70
N TYR A 626 -4.47 12.58 2.82
CA TYR A 626 -4.99 13.35 1.68
C TYR A 626 -3.90 13.85 0.70
N LYS A 627 -2.61 13.71 1.04
CA LYS A 627 -1.46 14.05 0.20
C LYS A 627 -0.69 12.82 -0.31
N ALA A 628 -1.21 11.62 -0.06
CA ALA A 628 -0.60 10.35 -0.40
C ALA A 628 -1.40 9.71 -1.56
N ASN A 629 -1.49 8.37 -1.60
CA ASN A 629 -2.49 7.65 -2.39
C ASN A 629 -3.90 8.07 -1.93
N ALA A 630 -4.45 9.14 -2.52
CA ALA A 630 -5.78 9.66 -2.20
C ALA A 630 -6.61 9.83 -3.47
N PHE A 631 -7.82 9.27 -3.47
CA PHE A 631 -8.72 9.23 -4.62
C PHE A 631 -10.15 9.62 -4.21
N PRO A 632 -10.92 10.31 -5.07
CA PRO A 632 -12.32 10.60 -4.78
C PRO A 632 -13.16 9.34 -4.59
N ARG A 633 -13.80 9.21 -3.42
CA ARG A 633 -14.77 8.15 -3.15
C ARG A 633 -15.96 8.29 -4.10
N LEU A 634 -16.06 7.38 -5.06
CA LEU A 634 -17.22 7.26 -5.92
C LEU A 634 -18.43 6.84 -5.08
N LYS A 635 -19.57 7.53 -5.24
CA LYS A 635 -20.80 7.19 -4.51
C LYS A 635 -21.43 5.95 -5.14
N ILE A 636 -21.07 4.78 -4.63
CA ILE A 636 -21.92 3.59 -4.74
C ILE A 636 -23.25 3.97 -4.08
N SER A 637 -24.29 4.11 -4.89
CA SER A 637 -25.66 4.23 -4.40
C SER A 637 -26.12 2.87 -3.88
N GLU A 638 -25.94 2.67 -2.57
CA GLU A 638 -26.69 1.65 -1.82
C GLU A 638 -28.18 2.01 -1.88
N GLN A 639 -28.85 1.51 -2.92
CA GLN A 639 -30.31 1.54 -3.00
C GLN A 639 -30.86 0.53 -2.00
N LYS A 640 -31.69 1.02 -1.08
CA LYS A 640 -32.54 0.22 -0.19
C LYS A 640 -33.68 -0.44 -0.97
#